data_AF-A0A7W3NVQ9-F1
#
_entry.id   AF-A0A7W3NVQ9-F1
#
_cell.length_a   1.000
_cell.length_b   1.000
_cell.length_c   1.000
_cell.angle_alpha   90.00
_cell.angle_beta   90.00
_cell.angle_gamma   90.00
#
_symmetry.space_group_name_H-M   'P 1'
#
loop_
_entity.id
_entity.type
_entity.pdbx_description
1 polymer ?
#
loop_
_entity_poly.entity_id
_entity_poly.type
_entity_poly.pdbx_seq_one_letter_code
_entity_poly.pdbx_strand_id
1 'polypeptide(L)'
;MAEANTLGYRLVHRNVRPPRAMTLVRSGGDWRADVLRMLECYARTWGGDGHGLIACSPAWEIAEPFWRLAEAFDADHWAVFARTGRGLQMSDPQAYEAQLASYVERWARENDVDEAQARRMLEPQLLSARGAGTVAPQELGDRIRRRMAPLASAQVAVTAEFQADEAPPHRLVDMCGLTFQPERVTGLDVDGLPPAVQLLVAARTGLVAPGHLARLRERGEVDHVTVPVDRSHLAQVLRFAWTGRSETGVGFTEQEFLDDLPLAQSRLGCSWFTTFDADADSEPLVVMCGDSAEDFCYAYTRQRVVGDVHWLPVGPDTADFSLELYPELMRLLYDLAVPPVSARPVLLSSLTLDEDQLQEVRDRLLATPWGRMAASGSPGRLDVCVCAPADLPGRRRLHLLDKAHVGDTLHEPFLGTDQARNVAIPLPSEAAGVQPDSCRWQVDVLDPKAVLPARWALNDVITADGTSWGVRSSTSGISIDSHGRIFTVTGTSLAQLLVQVRLRLPTARQVFRTLLSGAGVTLEESDKGRYTRRMIELWGDFAALAADLKEGPAANLLSGWVSAGKEPGRVYQDRKYLTLADVRTMTGGSEESAWQLLDGYLQRSIATRGLLLTCGQCVGTAFYRLEDIGAHFRCQRCRQHNPIVRSAWKGQELEPQWYYGLDEVAYQGLRSNIQVPILALAALAEPAHSFQHMPEAVVRRDGYPDLEVDLWAIVDGRIVIGEAKVSDRLEPTKREEARRCAALKGLIDDLSADEFVMATTGPAWDRRTETLVNEKIASAAKVTWLTNLR
;
A
#
# COMPACT_ATOMS: atom_id res chain seq x y z
N MET A 1 -6.39 -2.11 -30.57
CA MET A 1 -5.40 -1.72 -31.60
C MET A 1 -4.07 -1.55 -30.90
N ALA A 2 -2.97 -2.00 -31.52
CA ALA A 2 -1.63 -1.75 -31.01
C ALA A 2 -1.45 -0.23 -30.86
N GLU A 3 -1.22 0.24 -29.63
CA GLU A 3 -0.60 1.56 -29.43
C GLU A 3 0.63 1.58 -30.35
N ALA A 4 0.68 2.54 -31.26
CA ALA A 4 1.88 2.75 -32.03
C ALA A 4 3.05 2.87 -31.03
N ASN A 5 4.15 2.16 -31.28
CA ASN A 5 5.41 2.25 -30.52
C ASN A 5 6.03 3.64 -30.69
N THR A 6 5.32 4.70 -30.30
CA THR A 6 5.80 6.06 -30.26
C THR A 6 6.62 6.24 -29.00
N LEU A 7 7.84 6.73 -29.17
CA LEU A 7 8.70 7.12 -28.06
C LEU A 7 8.04 8.28 -27.30
N GLY A 8 7.75 8.06 -26.03
CA GLY A 8 7.28 9.08 -25.09
C GLY A 8 8.25 9.25 -23.94
N TYR A 9 8.19 10.39 -23.24
CA TYR A 9 8.93 10.61 -22.01
C TYR A 9 7.96 10.65 -20.83
N ARG A 10 8.29 9.94 -19.75
CA ARG A 10 7.53 9.95 -18.51
C ARG A 10 8.38 10.55 -17.39
N LEU A 11 7.75 11.33 -16.53
CA LEU A 11 8.36 11.81 -15.30
C LEU A 11 8.34 10.66 -14.29
N VAL A 12 9.51 10.28 -13.77
CA VAL A 12 9.62 9.30 -12.69
C VAL A 12 10.40 9.90 -11.53
N HIS A 13 10.06 9.49 -10.32
CA HIS A 13 10.86 9.73 -9.13
C HIS A 13 11.67 8.49 -8.79
N ARG A 14 12.90 8.70 -8.35
CA ARG A 14 13.80 7.65 -7.91
C ARG A 14 14.23 7.91 -6.48
N ASN A 15 14.23 6.85 -5.66
CA ASN A 15 14.79 6.86 -4.32
C ASN A 15 15.84 5.75 -4.16
N VAL A 16 16.86 6.00 -3.34
CA VAL A 16 17.80 4.96 -2.87
C VAL A 16 17.58 4.72 -1.39
N ARG A 17 17.65 3.45 -0.97
CA ARG A 17 17.53 3.08 0.44
C ARG A 17 18.18 1.72 0.75
N PRO A 18 18.49 1.45 2.02
CA PRO A 18 18.80 0.09 2.45
C PRO A 18 17.61 -0.88 2.22
N PRO A 19 17.87 -2.19 2.10
CA PRO A 19 16.82 -3.20 2.14
C PRO A 19 16.04 -3.15 3.47
N ARG A 20 14.73 -3.41 3.43
CA ARG A 20 13.85 -3.41 4.60
C ARG A 20 13.47 -4.84 4.95
N ALA A 21 13.63 -5.21 6.22
CA ALA A 21 13.20 -6.49 6.75
C ALA A 21 12.00 -6.34 7.70
N MET A 22 11.10 -7.32 7.65
CA MET A 22 10.11 -7.59 8.68
C MET A 22 10.47 -8.90 9.37
N THR A 23 10.71 -8.87 10.68
CA THR A 23 11.16 -10.05 11.43
C THR A 23 10.06 -10.58 12.35
N LEU A 24 9.79 -11.87 12.22
CA LEU A 24 8.88 -12.62 13.08
C LEU A 24 9.58 -13.00 14.38
N VAL A 25 8.98 -12.62 15.50
CA VAL A 25 9.41 -12.99 16.86
C VAL A 25 8.29 -13.78 17.52
N ARG A 26 8.63 -14.87 18.22
CA ARG A 26 7.63 -15.71 18.88
C ARG A 26 7.24 -15.12 20.23
N SER A 27 5.95 -14.99 20.51
CA SER A 27 5.46 -14.39 21.77
C SER A 27 5.59 -15.28 23.01
N GLY A 28 5.94 -16.55 22.85
CA GLY A 28 6.13 -17.50 23.97
C GLY A 28 7.55 -17.51 24.57
N GLY A 29 7.67 -17.85 25.86
CA GLY A 29 8.94 -17.89 26.58
C GLY A 29 9.48 -16.49 26.91
N ASP A 30 10.79 -16.34 26.98
CA ASP A 30 11.43 -15.03 27.21
C ASP A 30 11.54 -14.22 25.91
N TRP A 31 10.40 -13.71 25.45
CA TRP A 31 10.34 -12.90 24.22
C TRP A 31 11.10 -11.59 24.34
N ARG A 32 11.29 -11.03 25.55
CA ARG A 32 12.04 -9.79 25.74
C ARG A 32 13.51 -9.99 25.44
N ALA A 33 14.10 -11.07 25.96
CA ALA A 33 15.46 -11.45 25.61
C ALA A 33 15.63 -11.60 24.09
N ASP A 34 14.69 -12.28 23.42
CA ASP A 34 14.73 -12.41 21.95
C ASP A 34 14.72 -11.08 21.24
N VAL A 35 13.81 -10.18 21.63
CA VAL A 35 13.71 -8.87 20.99
C VAL A 35 14.97 -8.04 21.25
N LEU A 36 15.55 -8.08 22.44
CA LEU A 36 16.82 -7.40 22.74
C LEU A 36 17.94 -7.91 21.81
N ARG A 37 18.07 -9.23 21.65
CA ARG A 37 19.03 -9.84 20.71
C ARG A 37 18.72 -9.48 19.26
N MET A 38 17.45 -9.36 18.90
CA MET A 38 17.04 -8.89 17.58
C MET A 38 17.41 -7.43 17.33
N LEU A 39 17.30 -6.56 18.34
CA LEU A 39 17.71 -5.16 18.24
C LEU A 39 19.23 -5.00 18.09
N GLU A 40 20.03 -5.90 18.67
CA GLU A 40 21.48 -5.97 18.40
C GLU A 40 21.76 -6.34 16.93
N CYS A 41 21.00 -7.31 16.39
CA CYS A 41 21.10 -7.68 14.99
C CYS A 41 20.73 -6.52 14.07
N TYR A 42 19.69 -5.75 14.41
CA TYR A 42 19.32 -4.54 13.67
C TYR A 42 20.40 -3.45 13.76
N ALA A 43 21.00 -3.21 14.93
CA ALA A 43 22.10 -2.27 15.05
C ALA A 43 23.33 -2.65 14.19
N ARG A 44 23.54 -3.94 13.93
CA ARG A 44 24.58 -4.45 13.01
C ARG A 44 24.17 -4.42 11.53
N THR A 45 22.90 -4.19 11.22
CA THR A 45 22.39 -4.22 9.83
C THR A 45 22.26 -2.80 9.29
N TRP A 46 22.82 -2.50 8.11
CA TRP A 46 22.59 -1.21 7.48
C TRP A 46 21.11 -1.00 7.17
N GLY A 47 20.54 0.10 7.65
CA GLY A 47 19.11 0.38 7.64
C GLY A 47 18.30 -0.32 8.72
N GLY A 48 18.94 -0.94 9.72
CA GLY A 48 18.27 -1.71 10.77
C GLY A 48 17.31 -0.89 11.63
N ASP A 49 17.57 0.41 11.84
CA ASP A 49 16.59 1.31 12.47
C ASP A 49 15.27 1.37 11.68
N GLY A 50 15.30 1.10 10.38
CA GLY A 50 14.12 1.04 9.51
C GLY A 50 13.40 -0.31 9.48
N HIS A 51 13.86 -1.34 10.19
CA HIS A 51 13.27 -2.69 10.15
C HIS A 51 12.07 -2.84 11.09
N GLY A 52 11.13 -3.72 10.75
CA GLY A 52 9.92 -3.98 11.52
C GLY A 52 9.97 -5.30 12.30
N LEU A 53 9.18 -5.39 13.37
CA LEU A 53 8.96 -6.58 14.19
C LEU A 53 7.47 -6.99 14.15
N ILE A 54 7.21 -8.28 14.06
CA ILE A 54 5.86 -8.85 14.20
C ILE A 54 5.92 -9.98 15.21
N ALA A 55 5.08 -9.87 16.24
CA ALA A 55 4.86 -10.99 17.15
C ALA A 55 4.00 -12.05 16.47
N CYS A 56 4.36 -13.31 16.66
CA CYS A 56 3.57 -14.45 16.23
C CYS A 56 3.47 -15.48 17.34
N SER A 57 2.34 -16.20 17.37
CA SER A 57 2.15 -17.28 18.33
C SER A 57 3.16 -18.43 18.09
N PRO A 58 3.32 -19.36 19.03
CA PRO A 58 4.11 -20.57 18.79
C PRO A 58 3.65 -21.39 17.57
N ALA A 59 2.40 -21.22 17.12
CA ALA A 59 1.82 -21.84 15.93
C ALA A 59 1.93 -20.97 14.66
N TRP A 60 2.72 -19.89 14.69
CA TRP A 60 2.94 -18.94 13.60
C TRP A 60 1.69 -18.12 13.21
N GLU A 61 0.75 -17.96 14.14
CA GLU A 61 -0.41 -17.10 13.93
C GLU A 61 -0.03 -15.63 14.16
N ILE A 62 -0.47 -14.76 13.26
CA ILE A 62 -0.26 -13.32 13.30
C ILE A 62 -1.62 -12.65 13.43
N ALA A 63 -1.79 -11.81 14.45
CA ALA A 63 -3.03 -11.08 14.69
C ALA A 63 -3.40 -10.19 13.49
N GLU A 64 -4.70 -10.07 13.19
CA GLU A 64 -5.16 -9.39 11.97
C GLU A 64 -4.63 -7.95 11.79
N PRO A 65 -4.56 -7.10 12.84
CA PRO A 65 -4.03 -5.75 12.73
C PRO A 65 -2.59 -5.66 12.21
N PHE A 66 -1.74 -6.66 12.50
CA PHE A 66 -0.37 -6.69 11.97
C PHE A 66 -0.33 -6.80 10.45
N TRP A 67 -1.32 -7.40 9.80
CA TRP A 67 -1.30 -7.53 8.34
C TRP A 67 -1.49 -6.20 7.64
N ARG A 68 -2.40 -5.35 8.12
CA ARG A 68 -2.56 -3.99 7.60
C ARG A 68 -1.29 -3.17 7.79
N LEU A 69 -0.66 -3.32 8.95
CA LEU A 69 0.61 -2.66 9.24
C LEU A 69 1.75 -3.17 8.36
N ALA A 70 1.80 -4.48 8.10
CA ALA A 70 2.80 -5.11 7.26
C ALA A 70 2.65 -4.71 5.78
N GLU A 71 1.41 -4.60 5.29
CA GLU A 71 1.09 -4.08 3.95
C GLU A 71 1.58 -2.63 3.79
N ALA A 72 1.39 -1.79 4.81
CA ALA A 72 1.90 -0.44 4.81
C ALA A 72 3.44 -0.38 4.90
N PHE A 73 4.05 -1.21 5.75
CA PHE A 73 5.51 -1.29 5.90
C PHE A 73 6.21 -1.80 4.62
N ASP A 74 5.58 -2.72 3.90
CA ASP A 74 6.02 -3.23 2.61
C ASP A 74 7.49 -3.68 2.58
N ALA A 75 7.79 -4.73 3.35
CA ALA A 75 9.14 -5.27 3.51
C ALA A 75 9.69 -5.88 2.20
N ASP A 76 10.98 -5.70 1.94
CA ASP A 76 11.67 -6.44 0.87
C ASP A 76 11.90 -7.88 1.30
N HIS A 77 12.22 -8.09 2.57
CA HIS A 77 12.55 -9.39 3.13
C HIS A 77 11.70 -9.71 4.36
N TRP A 78 11.26 -10.96 4.44
CA TRP A 78 10.67 -11.52 5.66
C TRP A 78 11.68 -12.45 6.32
N ALA A 79 11.85 -12.27 7.63
CA ALA A 79 12.81 -12.99 8.43
C ALA A 79 12.15 -13.61 9.67
N VAL A 80 12.84 -14.56 10.29
CA VAL A 80 12.55 -15.05 11.65
C VAL A 80 13.73 -14.77 12.55
N PHE A 81 13.46 -14.49 13.82
CA PHE A 81 14.49 -14.58 14.85
C PHE A 81 14.57 -16.03 15.36
N ALA A 82 15.73 -16.67 15.18
CA ALA A 82 15.96 -18.03 15.64
C ALA A 82 16.67 -18.02 17.00
N ARG A 83 16.00 -18.56 18.02
CA ARG A 83 16.62 -18.82 19.33
C ARG A 83 17.72 -19.87 19.17
N THR A 84 18.93 -19.49 19.56
CA THR A 84 20.12 -20.35 19.61
C THR A 84 20.67 -20.43 21.03
N GLY A 85 21.57 -21.40 21.30
CA GLY A 85 22.27 -21.46 22.58
C GLY A 85 23.09 -20.21 22.86
N ARG A 86 23.59 -19.51 21.83
CA ARG A 86 24.24 -18.20 21.96
C ARG A 86 23.30 -17.14 22.55
N GLY A 87 22.05 -17.09 22.07
CA GLY A 87 21.04 -16.19 22.61
C GLY A 87 20.77 -16.47 24.09
N LEU A 88 20.61 -17.74 24.47
CA LEU A 88 20.43 -18.14 25.86
C LEU A 88 21.65 -17.82 26.73
N GLN A 89 22.86 -18.07 26.24
CA GLN A 89 24.10 -17.72 26.93
C GLN A 89 24.17 -16.23 27.27
N MET A 90 23.66 -15.37 26.38
CA MET A 90 23.66 -13.92 26.58
C MET A 90 22.52 -13.42 27.47
N SER A 91 21.37 -14.10 27.50
CA SER A 91 20.21 -13.67 28.30
C SER A 91 20.19 -14.28 29.69
N ASP A 92 20.52 -15.57 29.81
CA ASP A 92 20.57 -16.33 31.05
C ASP A 92 21.77 -17.28 31.03
N PRO A 93 22.98 -16.78 31.38
CA PRO A 93 24.20 -17.58 31.41
C PRO A 93 24.09 -18.81 32.32
N GLN A 94 23.31 -18.73 33.41
CA GLN A 94 23.15 -19.83 34.35
C GLN A 94 22.28 -20.95 33.76
N ALA A 95 21.17 -20.60 33.13
CA ALA A 95 20.33 -21.57 32.43
C ALA A 95 21.08 -22.20 31.25
N TYR A 96 21.86 -21.43 30.51
CA TYR A 96 22.73 -21.96 29.45
C TYR A 96 23.73 -22.99 30.00
N GLU A 97 24.46 -22.67 31.06
CA GLU A 97 25.43 -23.60 31.65
C GLU A 97 24.76 -24.86 32.21
N ALA A 98 23.59 -24.73 32.85
CA ALA A 98 22.81 -25.88 33.30
C ALA A 98 22.38 -26.78 32.13
N GLN A 99 21.92 -26.19 31.03
CA GLN A 99 21.55 -26.91 29.82
C GLN A 99 22.76 -27.61 29.19
N LEU A 100 23.89 -26.90 29.03
CA LEU A 100 25.12 -27.46 28.46
C LEU A 100 25.65 -28.61 29.33
N ALA A 101 25.71 -28.44 30.65
CA ALA A 101 26.14 -29.49 31.57
C ALA A 101 25.28 -30.77 31.43
N SER A 102 23.96 -30.62 31.30
CA SER A 102 23.06 -31.77 31.10
C SER A 102 23.31 -32.51 29.78
N TYR A 103 23.59 -31.78 28.69
CA TYR A 103 23.94 -32.39 27.40
C TYR A 103 25.31 -33.07 27.44
N VAL A 104 26.29 -32.43 28.08
CA VAL A 104 27.66 -32.94 28.26
C VAL A 104 27.63 -34.25 29.04
N GLU A 105 26.96 -34.29 30.19
CA GLU A 105 26.85 -35.49 31.04
C GLU A 105 26.20 -36.66 30.27
N ARG A 106 25.11 -36.39 29.55
CA ARG A 106 24.39 -37.40 28.78
C ARG A 106 25.24 -37.96 27.65
N TRP A 107 25.85 -37.09 26.84
CA TRP A 107 26.63 -37.51 25.68
C TRP A 107 27.94 -38.20 26.08
N ALA A 108 28.60 -37.73 27.14
CA ALA A 108 29.78 -38.38 27.70
C ALA A 108 29.46 -39.83 28.12
N ARG A 109 28.32 -40.05 28.78
CA ARG A 109 27.83 -41.38 29.17
C ARG A 109 27.50 -42.27 27.97
N GLU A 110 26.88 -41.71 26.93
CA GLU A 110 26.47 -42.45 25.73
C GLU A 110 27.65 -42.84 24.81
N ASN A 111 28.71 -42.04 24.81
CA ASN A 111 29.85 -42.20 23.88
C ASN A 111 31.15 -42.66 24.57
N ASP A 112 31.11 -42.94 25.87
CA ASP A 112 32.26 -43.39 26.69
C ASP A 112 33.48 -42.46 26.57
N VAL A 113 33.24 -41.15 26.67
CA VAL A 113 34.30 -40.12 26.69
C VAL A 113 34.26 -39.31 27.98
N ASP A 114 35.34 -38.60 28.30
CA ASP A 114 35.34 -37.66 29.42
C ASP A 114 34.49 -36.40 29.12
N GLU A 115 33.97 -35.78 30.18
CA GLU A 115 33.10 -34.60 30.08
C GLU A 115 33.80 -33.37 29.47
N ALA A 116 35.12 -33.23 29.61
CA ALA A 116 35.86 -32.10 29.05
C ALA A 116 36.01 -32.22 27.52
N GLN A 117 36.18 -33.44 27.01
CA GLN A 117 36.13 -33.75 25.59
C GLN A 117 34.70 -33.58 25.05
N ALA A 118 33.70 -34.10 25.75
CA ALA A 118 32.29 -33.91 25.40
C ALA A 118 31.91 -32.43 25.32
N ARG A 119 32.31 -31.60 26.30
CA ARG A 119 32.08 -30.16 26.29
C ARG A 119 32.71 -29.48 25.08
N ARG A 120 33.98 -29.76 24.78
CA ARG A 120 34.66 -29.17 23.60
C ARG A 120 33.97 -29.51 22.28
N MET A 121 33.33 -30.67 22.20
CA MET A 121 32.60 -31.10 20.99
C MET A 121 31.19 -30.52 20.91
N LEU A 122 30.48 -30.43 22.05
CA LEU A 122 29.07 -30.04 22.10
C LEU A 122 28.85 -28.54 22.23
N GLU A 123 29.74 -27.80 22.89
CA GLU A 123 29.55 -26.38 23.14
C GLU A 123 29.40 -25.56 21.84
N PRO A 124 30.25 -25.72 20.79
CA PRO A 124 30.02 -25.04 19.51
C PRO A 124 28.70 -25.43 18.82
N GLN A 125 28.30 -26.71 18.97
CA GLN A 125 27.05 -27.20 18.41
C GLN A 125 25.85 -26.61 19.15
N LEU A 126 25.88 -26.52 20.47
CA LEU A 126 24.81 -25.96 21.27
C LEU A 126 24.66 -24.46 21.04
N LEU A 127 25.78 -23.73 20.93
CA LEU A 127 25.78 -22.30 20.64
C LEU A 127 25.07 -21.98 19.33
N SER A 128 25.24 -22.82 18.30
CA SER A 128 24.62 -22.69 16.97
C SER A 128 23.31 -23.47 16.81
N ALA A 129 22.97 -24.35 17.77
CA ALA A 129 21.80 -25.21 17.68
C ALA A 129 20.51 -24.39 17.73
N ARG A 130 19.64 -24.63 16.76
CA ARG A 130 18.31 -24.04 16.70
C ARG A 130 17.39 -24.66 17.74
N GLY A 131 16.58 -23.83 18.40
CA GLY A 131 15.39 -24.31 19.11
C GLY A 131 14.41 -25.02 18.16
N ALA A 132 13.60 -25.92 18.70
CA ALA A 132 12.57 -26.62 17.94
C ALA A 132 11.52 -25.65 17.34
N GLY A 133 11.14 -25.86 16.07
CA GLY A 133 10.05 -25.12 15.41
C GLY A 133 10.42 -23.74 14.86
N THR A 134 11.64 -23.56 14.36
CA THR A 134 12.17 -22.29 13.80
C THR A 134 11.82 -22.04 12.33
N VAL A 135 11.29 -23.03 11.62
CA VAL A 135 10.92 -22.88 10.21
C VAL A 135 9.49 -22.40 10.09
N ALA A 136 9.30 -21.24 9.45
CA ALA A 136 7.97 -20.72 9.14
C ALA A 136 7.21 -21.66 8.19
N PRO A 137 5.92 -21.93 8.44
CA PRO A 137 5.12 -22.82 7.62
C PRO A 137 4.86 -22.22 6.23
N GLN A 138 4.64 -23.09 5.24
CA GLN A 138 4.40 -22.67 3.85
C GLN A 138 3.13 -21.82 3.73
N GLU A 139 2.09 -22.14 4.51
CA GLU A 139 0.82 -21.42 4.54
C GLU A 139 0.99 -19.95 4.93
N LEU A 140 1.90 -19.67 5.87
CA LEU A 140 2.25 -18.29 6.24
C LEU A 140 2.92 -17.57 5.06
N GLY A 141 3.85 -18.25 4.38
CA GLY A 141 4.52 -17.70 3.20
C GLY A 141 3.56 -17.42 2.04
N ASP A 142 2.59 -18.31 1.81
CA ASP A 142 1.52 -18.11 0.83
C ASP A 142 0.67 -16.89 1.19
N ARG A 143 0.31 -16.73 2.47
CA ARG A 143 -0.47 -15.57 2.94
C ARG A 143 0.30 -14.25 2.76
N ILE A 144 1.61 -14.24 3.02
CA ILE A 144 2.48 -13.09 2.76
C ILE A 144 2.49 -12.72 1.27
N ARG A 145 2.71 -13.69 0.37
CA ARG A 145 2.78 -13.43 -1.09
C ARG A 145 1.45 -13.04 -1.72
N ARG A 146 0.32 -13.45 -1.13
CA ARG A 146 -1.01 -13.00 -1.59
C ARG A 146 -1.23 -11.52 -1.32
N ARG A 147 -0.84 -11.05 -0.13
CA ARG A 147 -1.12 -9.68 0.34
C ARG A 147 -0.05 -8.67 -0.07
N MET A 148 1.20 -9.10 -0.17
CA MET A 148 2.37 -8.24 -0.35
C MET A 148 3.27 -8.76 -1.47
N ALA A 149 4.36 -8.04 -1.74
CA ALA A 149 5.33 -8.39 -2.77
C ALA A 149 6.76 -8.47 -2.21
N PRO A 150 7.11 -9.38 -1.30
CA PRO A 150 8.52 -9.50 -0.88
C PRO A 150 9.43 -9.94 -2.05
N LEU A 151 10.73 -9.67 -1.96
CA LEU A 151 11.79 -10.23 -2.82
C LEU A 151 12.00 -11.72 -2.48
N ALA A 152 10.98 -12.50 -2.77
CA ALA A 152 10.85 -13.91 -2.43
C ALA A 152 10.77 -14.80 -3.67
N SER A 153 11.17 -16.05 -3.51
CA SER A 153 10.91 -17.10 -4.50
C SER A 153 9.45 -17.55 -4.47
N ALA A 154 9.02 -18.28 -5.49
CA ALA A 154 7.70 -18.91 -5.52
C ALA A 154 7.50 -19.92 -4.37
N GLN A 155 8.58 -20.52 -3.88
CA GLN A 155 8.53 -21.57 -2.85
C GLN A 155 8.63 -21.01 -1.42
N VAL A 156 9.42 -19.95 -1.22
CA VAL A 156 9.78 -19.47 0.13
C VAL A 156 9.64 -17.95 0.21
N ALA A 157 8.74 -17.47 1.09
CA ALA A 157 8.52 -16.04 1.37
C ALA A 157 9.36 -15.53 2.54
N VAL A 158 9.51 -16.36 3.59
CA VAL A 158 10.35 -16.07 4.75
C VAL A 158 11.74 -16.64 4.46
N THR A 159 12.62 -15.81 3.94
CA THR A 159 13.90 -16.24 3.34
C THR A 159 15.10 -16.02 4.25
N ALA A 160 14.91 -15.32 5.36
CA ALA A 160 15.98 -14.82 6.22
C ALA A 160 15.83 -15.34 7.65
N GLU A 161 16.96 -15.56 8.30
CA GLU A 161 17.04 -15.98 9.70
C GLU A 161 18.06 -15.09 10.40
N PHE A 162 17.64 -14.43 11.48
CA PHE A 162 18.53 -13.71 12.37
C PHE A 162 18.87 -14.61 13.55
N GLN A 163 20.14 -14.58 13.96
CA GLN A 163 20.64 -15.28 15.12
C GLN A 163 21.42 -14.31 16.00
N ALA A 164 21.33 -14.50 17.32
CA ALA A 164 22.03 -13.65 18.28
C ALA A 164 23.53 -13.65 18.02
N ASP A 165 24.12 -12.45 17.97
CA ASP A 165 25.56 -12.22 17.80
C ASP A 165 26.16 -12.68 16.45
N GLU A 166 25.33 -12.93 15.44
CA GLU A 166 25.77 -13.29 14.09
C GLU A 166 25.66 -12.12 13.09
N ALA A 167 26.20 -12.33 11.89
CA ALA A 167 26.00 -11.40 10.78
C ALA A 167 24.53 -11.45 10.30
N PRO A 168 23.99 -10.35 9.76
CA PRO A 168 22.66 -10.39 9.18
C PRO A 168 22.57 -11.40 8.01
N PRO A 169 21.36 -11.93 7.74
CA PRO A 169 21.14 -12.92 6.70
C PRO A 169 21.45 -12.36 5.30
N HIS A 170 21.70 -13.28 4.37
CA HIS A 170 21.99 -12.95 2.98
C HIS A 170 20.95 -12.00 2.38
N ARG A 171 21.42 -11.00 1.61
CA ARG A 171 20.68 -9.86 1.01
C ARG A 171 20.45 -8.65 1.92
N LEU A 172 20.60 -8.79 3.24
CA LEU A 172 20.80 -7.66 4.12
C LEU A 172 22.30 -7.33 4.21
N VAL A 173 22.63 -6.15 4.72
CA VAL A 173 23.98 -5.61 4.69
C VAL A 173 24.54 -5.53 6.11
N ASP A 174 25.63 -6.27 6.36
CA ASP A 174 26.37 -6.18 7.61
C ASP A 174 27.16 -4.86 7.65
N MET A 175 26.97 -4.06 8.68
CA MET A 175 27.77 -2.84 8.93
C MET A 175 29.27 -3.17 8.99
N CYS A 176 29.63 -4.38 9.45
CA CYS A 176 31.02 -4.84 9.44
C CYS A 176 31.57 -5.12 8.02
N GLY A 177 30.71 -5.24 7.01
CA GLY A 177 31.08 -5.38 5.60
C GLY A 177 31.18 -4.05 4.84
N LEU A 178 30.89 -2.92 5.49
CA LEU A 178 31.04 -1.58 4.91
C LEU A 178 32.42 -0.99 5.21
N THR A 179 32.86 -0.03 4.40
CA THR A 179 34.09 0.75 4.65
C THR A 179 33.96 1.67 5.86
N PHE A 180 32.74 1.91 6.32
CA PHE A 180 32.47 2.68 7.54
C PHE A 180 33.12 2.01 8.76
N GLN A 181 33.80 2.83 9.56
CA GLN A 181 34.40 2.45 10.83
C GLN A 181 34.02 3.54 11.83
N PRO A 182 33.17 3.25 12.83
CA PRO A 182 32.82 4.23 13.84
C PRO A 182 34.04 4.50 14.74
N GLU A 183 34.30 5.77 15.08
CA GLU A 183 35.32 6.12 16.07
C GLU A 183 34.90 5.69 17.48
N ARG A 184 33.60 5.82 17.76
CA ARG A 184 32.98 5.49 19.04
C ARG A 184 31.65 4.77 18.84
N VAL A 185 31.28 3.92 19.78
CA VAL A 185 29.93 3.39 19.92
C VAL A 185 29.47 3.61 21.35
N THR A 186 28.31 4.25 21.51
CA THR A 186 27.79 4.68 22.82
C THR A 186 26.52 3.91 23.18
N GLY A 187 26.53 3.24 24.34
CA GLY A 187 25.36 2.57 24.92
C GLY A 187 24.87 3.24 26.19
N LEU A 188 23.61 2.97 26.55
CA LEU A 188 23.06 3.32 27.86
C LEU A 188 23.07 2.05 28.74
N ASP A 189 23.67 2.14 29.92
CA ASP A 189 23.61 1.06 30.91
C ASP A 189 22.25 1.10 31.60
N VAL A 190 21.39 0.15 31.24
CA VAL A 190 20.02 0.01 31.74
C VAL A 190 19.80 -1.30 32.48
N ASP A 191 20.86 -2.06 32.78
CA ASP A 191 20.76 -3.42 33.35
C ASP A 191 20.02 -3.43 34.71
N GLY A 192 20.08 -2.32 35.45
CA GLY A 192 19.37 -2.12 36.72
C GLY A 192 17.89 -1.70 36.60
N LEU A 193 17.38 -1.48 35.39
CA LEU A 193 15.99 -1.08 35.14
C LEU A 193 15.10 -2.30 34.82
N PRO A 194 13.76 -2.21 34.95
CA PRO A 194 12.87 -3.29 34.56
C PRO A 194 13.04 -3.69 33.10
N PRO A 195 12.86 -4.98 32.74
CA PRO A 195 13.02 -5.46 31.36
C PRO A 195 12.20 -4.69 30.32
N ALA A 196 11.00 -4.23 30.66
CA ALA A 196 10.18 -3.42 29.78
C ALA A 196 10.80 -2.03 29.49
N VAL A 197 11.44 -1.40 30.49
CA VAL A 197 12.14 -0.12 30.31
C VAL A 197 13.42 -0.32 29.52
N GLN A 198 14.18 -1.40 29.80
CA GLN A 198 15.35 -1.76 28.99
C GLN A 198 14.98 -1.91 27.51
N LEU A 199 13.86 -2.59 27.23
CA LEU A 199 13.36 -2.79 25.89
C LEU A 199 12.93 -1.48 25.21
N LEU A 200 12.25 -0.60 25.95
CA LEU A 200 11.85 0.73 25.45
C LEU A 200 13.08 1.56 25.03
N VAL A 201 14.14 1.54 25.85
CA VAL A 201 15.39 2.23 25.54
C VAL A 201 16.11 1.59 24.36
N ALA A 202 16.29 0.27 24.37
CA ALA A 202 16.95 -0.48 23.30
C ALA A 202 16.25 -0.31 21.94
N ALA A 203 14.92 -0.20 21.93
CA ALA A 203 14.14 0.04 20.72
C ALA A 203 14.46 1.38 20.02
N ARG A 204 15.05 2.33 20.78
CA ARG A 204 15.46 3.65 20.31
C ARG A 204 16.96 3.73 20.07
N THR A 205 17.78 3.27 21.01
CA THR A 205 19.25 3.40 20.95
C THR A 205 19.89 2.30 20.13
N GLY A 206 19.29 1.12 20.10
CA GLY A 206 19.98 -0.11 19.74
C GLY A 206 20.87 -0.62 20.86
N LEU A 207 21.48 -1.78 20.58
CA LEU A 207 22.42 -2.48 21.45
C LEU A 207 23.56 -3.02 20.60
N VAL A 208 24.72 -3.29 21.23
CA VAL A 208 25.88 -3.85 20.54
C VAL A 208 26.16 -5.24 21.08
N ALA A 209 26.02 -6.25 20.23
CA ALA A 209 26.42 -7.60 20.61
C ALA A 209 27.96 -7.72 20.74
N PRO A 210 28.49 -8.59 21.62
CA PRO A 210 29.93 -8.72 21.84
C PRO A 210 30.74 -9.05 20.57
N GLY A 211 30.21 -9.94 19.71
CA GLY A 211 30.80 -10.29 18.44
C GLY A 211 30.80 -9.14 17.43
N HIS A 212 29.77 -8.29 17.43
CA HIS A 212 29.76 -7.07 16.63
C HIS A 212 30.91 -6.13 17.06
N LEU A 213 31.04 -5.86 18.35
CA LEU A 213 32.12 -5.00 18.87
C LEU A 213 33.51 -5.59 18.61
N ALA A 214 33.66 -6.91 18.74
CA ALA A 214 34.91 -7.60 18.42
C ALA A 214 35.30 -7.42 16.95
N ARG A 215 34.34 -7.56 16.02
CA ARG A 215 34.57 -7.34 14.58
C ARG A 215 34.95 -5.90 14.24
N LEU A 216 34.33 -4.92 14.90
CA LEU A 216 34.71 -3.52 14.74
C LEU A 216 36.15 -3.29 15.20
N ARG A 217 36.53 -3.85 16.34
CA ARG A 217 37.91 -3.77 16.89
C ARG A 217 38.96 -4.50 16.05
N GLU A 218 38.60 -5.59 15.39
CA GLU A 218 39.48 -6.29 14.44
C GLU A 218 39.85 -5.40 13.24
N ARG A 219 38.98 -4.46 12.86
CA ARG A 219 39.14 -3.58 11.70
C ARG A 219 39.83 -2.26 12.03
N GLY A 220 39.78 -1.81 13.28
CA GLY A 220 40.37 -0.55 13.73
C GLY A 220 40.04 -0.25 15.19
N GLU A 221 40.66 0.79 15.75
CA GLU A 221 40.34 1.26 17.09
C GLU A 221 38.90 1.80 17.14
N VAL A 222 38.12 1.36 18.14
CA VAL A 222 36.75 1.82 18.41
C VAL A 222 36.58 1.95 19.91
N ASP A 223 36.25 3.16 20.34
CA ASP A 223 35.87 3.43 21.71
C ASP A 223 34.48 2.88 21.97
N HIS A 224 34.33 2.09 23.04
CA HIS A 224 33.01 1.64 23.51
C HIS A 224 32.71 2.32 24.83
N VAL A 225 31.75 3.24 24.81
CA VAL A 225 31.37 4.05 25.97
C VAL A 225 29.99 3.60 26.43
N THR A 226 29.85 3.37 27.73
CA THR A 226 28.55 3.08 28.33
C THR A 226 28.23 4.17 29.34
N VAL A 227 27.09 4.84 29.14
CA VAL A 227 26.64 5.92 30.02
C VAL A 227 25.73 5.31 31.09
N PRO A 228 26.06 5.45 32.39
CA PRO A 228 25.24 4.91 33.47
C PRO A 228 23.87 5.59 33.52
N VAL A 229 22.80 4.80 33.60
CA VAL A 229 21.44 5.30 33.84
C VAL A 229 20.99 4.87 35.24
N ASP A 230 20.85 5.86 36.13
CA ASP A 230 20.21 5.65 37.44
C ASP A 230 18.77 6.19 37.45
N ARG A 231 18.06 5.98 38.57
CA ARG A 231 16.67 6.40 38.74
C ARG A 231 16.46 7.91 38.61
N SER A 232 17.47 8.75 38.89
CA SER A 232 17.36 10.21 38.75
C SER A 232 17.31 10.65 37.28
N HIS A 233 17.86 9.84 36.37
CA HIS A 233 17.83 10.06 34.91
C HIS A 233 16.59 9.46 34.24
N LEU A 234 15.79 8.65 34.96
CA LEU A 234 14.73 7.83 34.37
C LEU A 234 13.72 8.65 33.56
N ALA A 235 13.25 9.80 34.06
CA ALA A 235 12.28 10.64 33.36
C ALA A 235 12.80 11.09 31.98
N GLN A 236 14.08 11.45 31.91
CA GLN A 236 14.73 11.91 30.68
C GLN A 236 14.96 10.74 29.72
N VAL A 237 15.38 9.59 30.24
CA VAL A 237 15.58 8.37 29.44
C VAL A 237 14.25 7.88 28.85
N LEU A 238 13.15 7.92 29.60
CA LEU A 238 11.82 7.58 29.09
C LEU A 238 11.39 8.52 27.97
N ARG A 239 11.55 9.83 28.16
CA ARG A 239 11.27 10.84 27.14
C ARG A 239 12.10 10.64 25.88
N PHE A 240 13.39 10.37 26.05
CA PHE A 240 14.29 10.07 24.95
C PHE A 240 13.87 8.78 24.22
N ALA A 241 13.53 7.72 24.94
CA ALA A 241 13.12 6.45 24.34
C ALA A 241 11.86 6.63 23.46
N TRP A 242 10.85 7.37 23.94
CA TRP A 242 9.63 7.63 23.16
C TRP A 242 9.85 8.56 21.97
N THR A 243 10.64 9.63 22.11
CA THR A 243 10.73 10.70 21.11
C THR A 243 11.96 10.65 20.21
N GLY A 244 13.05 10.03 20.67
CA GLY A 244 14.38 10.15 20.10
C GLY A 244 14.99 11.55 20.19
N ARG A 245 14.41 12.47 20.97
CA ARG A 245 14.88 13.85 21.12
C ARG A 245 15.52 14.03 22.50
N SER A 246 16.70 14.65 22.54
CA SER A 246 17.33 15.07 23.80
C SER A 246 16.78 16.43 24.23
N GLU A 247 16.50 16.61 25.53
CA GLU A 247 16.22 17.93 26.11
C GLU A 247 17.54 18.64 26.45
N THR A 248 17.63 19.96 26.20
CA THR A 248 18.81 20.77 26.53
C THR A 248 19.10 20.76 28.04
N GLY A 249 20.37 20.55 28.42
CA GLY A 249 20.83 20.66 29.82
C GLY A 249 21.10 19.34 30.55
N VAL A 250 21.05 18.21 29.84
CA VAL A 250 21.36 16.88 30.38
C VAL A 250 22.44 16.28 29.49
N GLY A 251 23.41 15.54 30.02
CA GLY A 251 24.59 15.01 29.30
C GLY A 251 24.37 14.09 28.08
N PHE A 252 23.18 14.10 27.47
CA PHE A 252 22.79 13.40 26.24
C PHE A 252 22.58 14.37 25.04
N THR A 253 22.87 15.66 25.21
CA THR A 253 22.52 16.72 24.25
C THR A 253 23.49 16.91 23.09
N GLU A 254 24.66 16.30 23.14
CA GLU A 254 25.63 16.44 22.06
C GLU A 254 25.15 15.65 20.85
N GLN A 255 25.07 16.28 19.68
CA GLN A 255 24.68 15.60 18.43
C GLN A 255 25.56 14.36 18.19
N GLU A 256 26.83 14.44 18.61
CA GLU A 256 27.79 13.33 18.64
C GLU A 256 27.27 12.12 19.43
N PHE A 257 26.65 12.34 20.61
CA PHE A 257 26.06 11.25 21.40
C PHE A 257 24.97 10.50 20.62
N LEU A 258 24.10 11.24 19.90
CA LEU A 258 23.00 10.63 19.14
C LEU A 258 23.49 9.85 17.92
N ASP A 259 24.54 10.34 17.27
CA ASP A 259 25.12 9.70 16.09
C ASP A 259 25.98 8.47 16.46
N ASP A 260 26.48 8.42 17.71
CA ASP A 260 27.23 7.27 18.26
C ASP A 260 26.34 6.10 18.72
N LEU A 261 25.01 6.27 18.75
CA LEU A 261 24.10 5.21 19.16
C LEU A 261 24.06 4.06 18.13
N PRO A 262 24.02 2.78 18.55
CA PRO A 262 24.10 1.64 17.63
C PRO A 262 23.06 1.65 16.50
N LEU A 263 21.79 1.92 16.79
CA LEU A 263 20.76 2.04 15.74
C LEU A 263 20.95 3.31 14.91
N ALA A 264 21.48 4.39 15.47
CA ALA A 264 21.73 5.60 14.70
C ALA A 264 22.83 5.37 13.65
N GLN A 265 23.92 4.69 14.03
CA GLN A 265 24.99 4.28 13.12
C GLN A 265 24.51 3.37 12.00
N SER A 266 23.51 2.52 12.27
CA SER A 266 22.88 1.68 11.25
C SER A 266 22.25 2.51 10.10
N ARG A 267 22.00 3.82 10.30
CA ARG A 267 21.43 4.73 9.28
C ARG A 267 22.48 5.46 8.44
N LEU A 268 23.70 4.93 8.32
CA LEU A 268 24.78 5.51 7.50
C LEU A 268 24.27 6.04 6.14
N GLY A 269 24.51 7.32 5.84
CA GLY A 269 24.03 8.01 4.63
C GLY A 269 22.52 8.26 4.52
N CYS A 270 21.72 7.77 5.47
CA CYS A 270 20.26 7.77 5.41
C CYS A 270 19.62 8.72 6.41
N SER A 271 18.35 9.07 6.18
CA SER A 271 17.52 9.83 7.12
C SER A 271 16.06 9.45 6.99
N TRP A 272 15.30 9.75 8.03
CA TRP A 272 13.85 9.57 8.06
C TRP A 272 13.18 10.72 7.31
N PHE A 273 12.42 10.39 6.27
CA PHE A 273 11.62 11.32 5.47
C PHE A 273 10.13 11.03 5.66
N THR A 274 9.33 12.09 5.70
CA THR A 274 7.87 12.01 5.73
C THR A 274 7.30 12.23 4.34
N THR A 275 6.28 11.47 3.97
CA THR A 275 5.44 11.82 2.82
C THR A 275 4.68 13.11 3.12
N PHE A 276 4.70 14.07 2.20
CA PHE A 276 3.91 15.29 2.35
C PHE A 276 2.42 14.92 2.34
N ASP A 277 1.73 15.24 3.44
CA ASP A 277 0.31 14.98 3.64
C ASP A 277 -0.31 16.26 4.19
N ALA A 278 -1.31 16.83 3.52
CA ALA A 278 -1.98 18.05 3.98
C ALA A 278 -2.69 17.83 5.33
N ASP A 279 -3.04 16.57 5.62
CA ASP A 279 -3.65 16.12 6.88
C ASP A 279 -2.58 15.56 7.84
N ALA A 280 -1.29 15.89 7.65
CA ALA A 280 -0.22 15.45 8.55
C ALA A 280 -0.51 15.83 10.00
N ASP A 281 -0.92 17.08 10.20
CA ASP A 281 -1.11 17.69 11.51
C ASP A 281 -2.41 17.26 12.21
N SER A 282 -3.35 16.58 11.52
CA SER A 282 -4.63 16.14 12.09
C SER A 282 -4.62 14.69 12.58
N GLU A 283 -3.55 13.93 12.32
CA GLU A 283 -3.50 12.52 12.69
C GLU A 283 -3.43 12.30 14.21
N PRO A 284 -4.06 11.22 14.72
CA PRO A 284 -4.00 10.90 16.14
C PRO A 284 -2.59 10.55 16.61
N LEU A 285 -2.27 10.93 17.85
CA LEU A 285 -1.17 10.31 18.61
C LEU A 285 -1.64 8.93 19.09
N VAL A 286 -0.82 7.90 18.93
CA VAL A 286 -1.21 6.53 19.32
C VAL A 286 -0.35 6.04 20.47
N VAL A 287 -0.99 5.51 21.52
CA VAL A 287 -0.31 4.78 22.59
C VAL A 287 -0.78 3.33 22.58
N MET A 288 0.14 2.42 22.31
CA MET A 288 -0.08 0.99 22.46
C MET A 288 0.20 0.59 23.91
N CYS A 289 -0.81 0.08 24.59
CA CYS A 289 -0.75 -0.29 26.00
C CYS A 289 -0.67 -1.81 26.16
N GLY A 290 0.14 -2.27 27.10
CA GLY A 290 0.25 -3.70 27.43
C GLY A 290 1.69 -4.16 27.53
N ASP A 291 1.90 -5.31 28.14
CA ASP A 291 3.23 -5.85 28.44
C ASP A 291 3.45 -7.22 27.78
N SER A 292 3.05 -7.30 26.51
CA SER A 292 3.15 -8.48 25.65
C SER A 292 4.09 -8.24 24.47
N ALA A 293 4.55 -9.31 23.83
CA ALA A 293 5.30 -9.22 22.59
C ALA A 293 4.48 -8.56 21.48
N GLU A 294 3.18 -8.86 21.43
CA GLU A 294 2.21 -8.33 20.47
C GLU A 294 2.11 -6.81 20.56
N ASP A 295 1.88 -6.25 21.75
CA ASP A 295 1.76 -4.80 21.95
C ASP A 295 3.06 -4.07 21.64
N PHE A 296 4.20 -4.59 22.12
CA PHE A 296 5.51 -4.01 21.87
C PHE A 296 5.84 -4.02 20.37
N CYS A 297 5.76 -5.18 19.71
CA CYS A 297 6.15 -5.32 18.31
C CYS A 297 5.24 -4.48 17.40
N TYR A 298 3.95 -4.40 17.72
CA TYR A 298 3.01 -3.55 16.98
C TYR A 298 3.38 -2.08 17.12
N ALA A 299 3.64 -1.60 18.35
CA ALA A 299 4.08 -0.23 18.60
C ALA A 299 5.40 0.09 17.89
N TYR A 300 6.40 -0.79 18.02
CA TYR A 300 7.73 -0.67 17.42
C TYR A 300 7.67 -0.51 15.90
N THR A 301 6.89 -1.37 15.25
CA THR A 301 6.72 -1.34 13.79
C THR A 301 5.88 -0.16 13.34
N ARG A 302 4.78 0.13 14.05
CA ARG A 302 3.91 1.25 13.71
C ARG A 302 4.63 2.59 13.84
N GLN A 303 5.52 2.73 14.82
CA GLN A 303 6.38 3.91 14.94
C GLN A 303 7.25 4.12 13.68
N ARG A 304 7.73 3.05 13.05
CA ARG A 304 8.57 3.11 11.83
C ARG A 304 7.77 3.24 10.53
N VAL A 305 6.47 2.97 10.58
CA VAL A 305 5.55 3.16 9.45
C VAL A 305 4.92 4.55 9.47
N VAL A 306 4.42 4.98 10.63
CA VAL A 306 3.54 6.16 10.75
C VAL A 306 4.19 7.31 11.53
N GLY A 307 5.09 7.02 12.49
CA GLY A 307 5.74 8.04 13.32
C GLY A 307 5.23 8.04 14.75
N ASP A 308 4.42 9.02 15.13
CA ASP A 308 4.01 9.34 16.52
C ASP A 308 3.20 8.22 17.22
N VAL A 309 3.87 7.11 17.50
CA VAL A 309 3.38 5.93 18.22
C VAL A 309 4.30 5.67 19.40
N HIS A 310 3.70 5.45 20.56
CA HIS A 310 4.41 5.17 21.79
C HIS A 310 3.92 3.86 22.39
N TRP A 311 4.82 3.11 23.02
CA TRP A 311 4.47 1.93 23.79
C TRP A 311 4.46 2.29 25.28
N LEU A 312 3.38 1.95 25.97
CA LEU A 312 3.26 2.04 27.42
C LEU A 312 3.20 0.60 27.98
N PRO A 313 4.27 0.12 28.64
CA PRO A 313 4.25 -1.19 29.25
C PRO A 313 3.33 -1.19 30.48
N VAL A 314 2.23 -1.94 30.38
CA VAL A 314 1.24 -2.12 31.45
C VAL A 314 1.27 -3.56 31.91
N GLY A 315 1.97 -3.83 33.01
CA GLY A 315 2.15 -5.18 33.54
C GLY A 315 2.63 -5.18 35.01
N PRO A 316 2.69 -6.36 35.64
CA PRO A 316 3.18 -6.49 37.01
C PRO A 316 4.64 -6.02 37.15
N ASP A 317 5.47 -6.23 36.13
CA ASP A 317 6.89 -5.85 36.11
C ASP A 317 7.11 -4.33 36.08
N THR A 318 6.09 -3.55 35.71
CA THR A 318 6.15 -2.08 35.66
C THR A 318 5.38 -1.39 36.78
N ALA A 319 4.77 -2.15 37.71
CA ALA A 319 3.98 -1.60 38.81
C ALA A 319 4.80 -0.65 39.70
N ASP A 320 6.05 -1.00 39.99
CA ASP A 320 6.95 -0.18 40.82
C ASP A 320 7.40 1.12 40.15
N PHE A 321 7.19 1.23 38.83
CA PHE A 321 7.59 2.36 37.99
C PHE A 321 6.41 3.11 37.38
N SER A 322 5.17 2.74 37.73
CA SER A 322 3.98 3.40 37.19
C SER A 322 3.91 4.88 37.59
N LEU A 323 4.51 5.25 38.73
CA LEU A 323 4.56 6.62 39.22
C LEU A 323 5.46 7.53 38.37
N GLU A 324 6.41 6.97 37.62
CA GLU A 324 7.28 7.69 36.69
C GLU A 324 6.79 7.58 35.25
N LEU A 325 6.36 6.38 34.82
CA LEU A 325 5.92 6.11 33.45
C LEU A 325 4.69 6.95 33.04
N TYR A 326 3.63 6.94 33.86
CA TYR A 326 2.38 7.61 33.51
C TYR A 326 2.53 9.13 33.45
N PRO A 327 3.12 9.82 34.46
CA PRO A 327 3.30 11.26 34.39
C PRO A 327 4.19 11.71 33.25
N GLU A 328 5.28 10.99 32.94
CA GLU A 328 6.19 11.39 31.85
C GLU A 328 5.59 11.16 30.47
N LEU A 329 4.87 10.05 30.26
CA LEU A 329 4.14 9.85 29.01
C LEU A 329 3.05 10.91 28.85
N MET A 330 2.29 11.20 29.91
CA MET A 330 1.23 12.21 29.83
C MET A 330 1.80 13.62 29.59
N ARG A 331 2.97 13.95 30.18
CA ARG A 331 3.72 15.18 29.87
C ARG A 331 4.08 15.24 28.40
N LEU A 332 4.62 14.15 27.85
CA LEU A 332 4.96 14.05 26.43
C LEU A 332 3.74 14.27 25.52
N LEU A 333 2.63 13.57 25.80
CA LEU A 333 1.40 13.69 25.01
C LEU A 333 0.84 15.11 25.05
N TYR A 334 0.90 15.76 26.22
CA TYR A 334 0.56 17.16 26.38
C TYR A 334 1.47 18.06 25.53
N ASP A 335 2.79 17.90 25.61
CA ASP A 335 3.75 18.68 24.83
C ASP A 335 3.53 18.55 23.31
N LEU A 336 3.22 17.33 22.83
CA LEU A 336 2.96 17.06 21.40
C LEU A 336 1.62 17.62 20.91
N ALA A 337 0.65 17.81 21.79
CA ALA A 337 -0.68 18.30 21.46
C ALA A 337 -0.85 19.83 21.55
N VAL A 338 0.11 20.55 22.13
CA VAL A 338 0.00 21.99 22.48
C VAL A 338 0.34 23.02 21.37
N PRO A 339 0.67 22.71 20.10
CA PRO A 339 0.59 23.72 19.04
C PRO A 339 -0.87 24.20 18.82
N PRO A 340 -1.15 25.52 18.74
CA PRO A 340 -2.53 26.08 18.68
C PRO A 340 -3.33 25.72 17.41
N VAL A 341 -2.77 24.95 16.48
CA VAL A 341 -3.33 24.68 15.15
C VAL A 341 -3.91 23.26 15.03
N SER A 342 -3.52 22.30 15.88
CA SER A 342 -3.95 20.91 15.73
C SER A 342 -4.50 20.30 17.04
N ALA A 343 -5.82 20.17 17.13
CA ALA A 343 -6.48 19.39 18.18
C ALA A 343 -6.34 17.88 17.90
N ARG A 344 -5.12 17.34 17.96
CA ARG A 344 -4.84 15.92 17.69
C ARG A 344 -5.42 15.05 18.82
N PRO A 345 -6.30 14.08 18.54
CA PRO A 345 -6.74 13.13 19.55
C PRO A 345 -5.62 12.16 19.92
N VAL A 346 -5.63 11.67 21.15
CA VAL A 346 -4.79 10.56 21.61
C VAL A 346 -5.62 9.29 21.65
N LEU A 347 -5.16 8.27 20.93
CA LEU A 347 -5.80 6.96 20.86
C LEU A 347 -5.00 5.95 21.67
N LEU A 348 -5.63 5.39 22.69
CA LEU A 348 -5.13 4.23 23.43
C LEU A 348 -5.64 2.96 22.76
N SER A 349 -4.74 2.01 22.54
CA SER A 349 -5.09 0.73 21.94
C SER A 349 -4.22 -0.40 22.49
N SER A 350 -4.67 -1.64 22.34
CA SER A 350 -3.92 -2.84 22.75
C SER A 350 -4.36 -4.03 21.90
N LEU A 351 -3.44 -4.95 21.67
CA LEU A 351 -3.72 -6.26 21.10
C LEU A 351 -4.04 -7.31 22.18
N THR A 352 -3.75 -7.03 23.46
CA THR A 352 -3.90 -8.00 24.54
C THR A 352 -4.80 -7.56 25.69
N LEU A 353 -4.91 -6.25 25.94
CA LEU A 353 -5.83 -5.69 26.92
C LEU A 353 -7.23 -5.51 26.33
N ASP A 354 -8.25 -5.78 27.14
CA ASP A 354 -9.64 -5.49 26.78
C ASP A 354 -9.99 -3.99 26.95
N GLU A 355 -11.21 -3.62 26.55
CA GLU A 355 -11.66 -2.24 26.60
C GLU A 355 -11.71 -1.69 28.03
N ASP A 356 -12.16 -2.48 29.01
CA ASP A 356 -12.26 -2.06 30.41
C ASP A 356 -10.86 -1.79 31.00
N GLN A 357 -9.91 -2.67 30.73
CA GLN A 357 -8.50 -2.49 31.11
C GLN A 357 -7.89 -1.25 30.46
N LEU A 358 -8.21 -0.97 29.19
CA LEU A 358 -7.78 0.26 28.51
C LEU A 358 -8.40 1.52 29.10
N GLN A 359 -9.66 1.47 29.55
CA GLN A 359 -10.29 2.57 30.27
C GLN A 359 -9.59 2.81 31.62
N GLU A 360 -9.18 1.77 32.35
CA GLU A 360 -8.38 1.96 33.56
C GLU A 360 -7.04 2.65 33.28
N VAL A 361 -6.36 2.28 32.19
CA VAL A 361 -5.10 2.93 31.77
C VAL A 361 -5.34 4.40 31.44
N ARG A 362 -6.43 4.70 30.72
CA ARG A 362 -6.86 6.07 30.43
C ARG A 362 -7.08 6.88 31.70
N ASP A 363 -7.83 6.34 32.66
CA ASP A 363 -8.15 7.02 33.91
C ASP A 363 -6.88 7.31 34.72
N ARG A 364 -5.93 6.37 34.74
CA ARG A 364 -4.61 6.57 35.39
C ARG A 364 -3.80 7.68 34.72
N LEU A 365 -3.77 7.76 33.38
CA LEU A 365 -3.11 8.85 32.65
C LEU A 365 -3.75 10.20 32.98
N LEU A 366 -5.09 10.27 32.98
CA LEU A 366 -5.83 11.50 33.30
C LEU A 366 -5.70 11.91 34.78
N ALA A 367 -5.46 10.95 35.67
CA ALA A 367 -5.20 11.20 37.09
C ALA A 367 -3.78 11.75 37.38
N THR A 368 -2.90 11.86 36.39
CA THR A 368 -1.60 12.51 36.57
C THR A 368 -1.74 14.04 36.64
N PRO A 369 -0.74 14.79 37.15
CA PRO A 369 -0.77 16.25 37.14
C PRO A 369 -1.01 16.85 35.74
N TRP A 370 -0.34 16.30 34.73
CA TRP A 370 -0.48 16.73 33.32
C TRP A 370 -1.83 16.33 32.73
N GLY A 371 -2.36 15.16 33.10
CA GLY A 371 -3.71 14.73 32.72
C GLY A 371 -4.80 15.66 33.24
N ARG A 372 -4.70 16.07 34.51
CA ARG A 372 -5.62 17.04 35.12
C ARG A 372 -5.54 18.42 34.46
N MET A 373 -4.33 18.87 34.10
CA MET A 373 -4.14 20.13 33.37
C MET A 373 -4.75 20.08 31.96
N ALA A 374 -4.59 18.96 31.25
CA ALA A 374 -5.20 18.76 29.93
C ALA A 374 -6.75 18.77 29.99
N ALA A 375 -7.33 18.29 31.09
CA ALA A 375 -8.77 18.24 31.31
C ALA A 375 -9.39 19.59 31.74
N SER A 376 -8.62 20.52 32.30
CA SER A 376 -9.16 21.75 32.92
C SER A 376 -9.51 22.89 31.94
N GLY A 377 -9.48 22.65 30.62
CA GLY A 377 -9.93 23.61 29.60
C GLY A 377 -8.94 24.76 29.28
N SER A 378 -7.69 24.65 29.72
CA SER A 378 -6.59 25.52 29.27
C SER A 378 -6.32 25.34 27.75
N PRO A 379 -5.63 26.27 27.07
CA PRO A 379 -5.16 26.02 25.70
C PRO A 379 -4.39 24.69 25.64
N GLY A 380 -4.84 23.75 24.80
CA GLY A 380 -4.29 22.38 24.76
C GLY A 380 -5.17 21.28 25.38
N ARG A 381 -6.50 21.35 25.25
CA ARG A 381 -7.39 20.24 25.65
C ARG A 381 -7.01 18.98 24.87
N LEU A 382 -6.55 17.97 25.59
CA LEU A 382 -6.22 16.66 25.04
C LEU A 382 -7.47 15.77 25.08
N ASP A 383 -7.88 15.25 23.93
CA ASP A 383 -8.92 14.21 23.88
C ASP A 383 -8.26 12.84 23.91
N VAL A 384 -8.46 12.07 24.97
CA VAL A 384 -7.89 10.72 25.13
C VAL A 384 -9.02 9.70 25.03
N CYS A 385 -8.96 8.86 24.00
CA CYS A 385 -9.98 7.88 23.64
C CYS A 385 -9.37 6.47 23.56
N VAL A 386 -10.19 5.45 23.85
CA VAL A 386 -9.85 4.05 23.62
C VAL A 386 -10.35 3.64 22.23
N CYS A 387 -9.57 2.84 21.51
CA CYS A 387 -9.96 2.31 20.20
C CYS A 387 -9.41 0.90 19.96
N ALA A 388 -10.07 0.14 19.10
CA ALA A 388 -9.55 -1.16 18.68
C ALA A 388 -8.37 -0.97 17.71
N PRO A 389 -7.37 -1.86 17.70
CA PRO A 389 -6.23 -1.76 16.79
C PRO A 389 -6.61 -1.74 15.31
N ALA A 390 -7.76 -2.33 14.96
CA ALA A 390 -8.31 -2.34 13.62
C ALA A 390 -8.83 -0.96 13.15
N ASP A 391 -9.10 -0.05 14.07
CA ASP A 391 -9.59 1.31 13.78
C ASP A 391 -8.44 2.32 13.64
N LEU A 392 -7.20 1.91 13.94
CA LEU A 392 -6.03 2.75 13.81
C LEU A 392 -5.73 3.04 12.33
N PRO A 393 -5.40 4.31 11.97
CA PRO A 393 -5.00 4.63 10.60
C PRO A 393 -3.71 3.87 10.23
N GLY A 394 -3.65 3.34 9.01
CA GLY A 394 -2.58 2.45 8.56
C GLY A 394 -1.67 3.04 7.47
N ARG A 395 -1.76 4.34 7.15
CA ARG A 395 -0.99 4.92 6.04
C ARG A 395 0.49 5.01 6.40
N ARG A 396 1.37 4.49 5.53
CA ARG A 396 2.81 4.70 5.67
C ARG A 396 3.14 6.17 5.43
N ARG A 397 3.86 6.76 6.38
CA ARG A 397 4.36 8.13 6.34
C ARG A 397 5.88 8.20 6.37
N LEU A 398 6.53 7.28 7.07
CA LEU A 398 7.97 7.32 7.27
C LEU A 398 8.73 6.39 6.32
N HIS A 399 9.81 6.96 5.78
CA HIS A 399 10.73 6.29 4.86
C HIS A 399 12.16 6.57 5.29
N LEU A 400 12.95 5.53 5.51
CA LEU A 400 14.39 5.65 5.69
C LEU A 400 15.04 5.59 4.30
N LEU A 401 15.53 6.74 3.83
CA LEU A 401 16.08 6.90 2.47
C LEU A 401 17.49 7.50 2.54
N ASP A 402 18.28 7.27 1.51
CA ASP A 402 19.57 7.92 1.31
C ASP A 402 19.37 9.43 1.10
N LYS A 403 20.16 10.25 1.80
CA LYS A 403 20.00 11.72 1.81
C LYS A 403 20.29 12.35 0.44
N ALA A 404 21.19 11.77 -0.36
CA ALA A 404 21.59 12.36 -1.64
C ALA A 404 20.66 11.96 -2.79
N HIS A 405 19.91 10.87 -2.62
CA HIS A 405 19.09 10.27 -3.67
C HIS A 405 17.62 10.14 -3.24
N VAL A 406 17.08 11.15 -2.56
CA VAL A 406 15.67 11.24 -2.20
C VAL A 406 14.92 12.13 -3.22
N GLY A 407 13.90 11.57 -3.87
CA GLY A 407 13.04 12.30 -4.80
C GLY A 407 13.72 12.71 -6.12
N ASP A 408 14.77 12.01 -6.54
CA ASP A 408 15.45 12.26 -7.82
C ASP A 408 14.42 12.24 -8.95
N THR A 409 14.23 13.37 -9.62
CA THR A 409 13.19 13.52 -10.64
C THR A 409 13.81 13.40 -12.03
N LEU A 410 13.38 12.39 -12.79
CA LEU A 410 13.97 12.00 -14.07
C LEU A 410 12.92 11.96 -15.18
N HIS A 411 13.30 12.37 -16.39
CA HIS A 411 12.50 12.14 -17.60
C HIS A 411 13.02 10.89 -18.31
N GLU A 412 12.30 9.78 -18.15
CA GLU A 412 12.69 8.48 -18.70
C GLU A 412 11.95 8.20 -20.02
N PRO A 413 12.65 7.67 -21.05
CA PRO A 413 12.04 7.32 -22.32
C PRO A 413 11.29 5.98 -22.22
N PHE A 414 10.08 5.91 -22.77
CA PHE A 414 9.23 4.73 -22.86
C PHE A 414 8.76 4.50 -24.30
N LEU A 415 8.68 3.23 -24.70
CA LEU A 415 7.99 2.74 -25.90
C LEU A 415 6.71 2.04 -25.44
N GLY A 416 5.58 2.76 -25.51
CA GLY A 416 4.33 2.31 -24.91
C GLY A 416 4.44 2.18 -23.38
N THR A 417 4.34 0.95 -22.88
CA THR A 417 4.48 0.61 -21.44
C THR A 417 5.92 0.33 -21.01
N ASP A 418 6.84 0.14 -21.95
CA ASP A 418 8.16 -0.41 -21.67
C ASP A 418 9.22 0.68 -21.70
N GLN A 419 10.09 0.71 -20.69
CA GLN A 419 11.20 1.65 -20.65
C GLN A 419 12.18 1.34 -21.78
N ALA A 420 12.58 2.37 -22.52
CA ALA A 420 13.43 2.21 -23.69
C ALA A 420 14.90 1.90 -23.32
N ARG A 421 15.32 2.24 -22.10
CA ARG A 421 16.68 2.03 -21.58
C ARG A 421 16.67 1.35 -20.21
N ASN A 422 17.82 0.80 -19.81
CA ASN A 422 17.99 0.25 -18.47
C ASN A 422 17.88 1.34 -17.42
N VAL A 423 17.33 0.99 -16.26
CA VAL A 423 17.34 1.86 -15.08
C VAL A 423 18.78 2.12 -14.65
N ALA A 424 19.10 3.38 -14.40
CA ALA A 424 20.35 3.75 -13.77
C ALA A 424 20.30 3.42 -12.27
N ILE A 425 21.27 2.63 -11.81
CA ILE A 425 21.43 2.23 -10.40
C ILE A 425 22.47 3.15 -9.75
N PRO A 426 22.07 4.25 -9.09
CA PRO A 426 22.99 5.13 -8.37
C PRO A 426 23.60 4.42 -7.16
N LEU A 427 24.80 4.83 -6.75
CA LEU A 427 25.43 4.36 -5.52
C LEU A 427 24.85 5.10 -4.32
N PRO A 428 24.75 4.48 -3.13
CA PRO A 428 24.47 5.19 -1.90
C PRO A 428 25.53 6.27 -1.62
N SER A 429 25.13 7.33 -0.92
CA SER A 429 25.97 8.50 -0.65
C SER A 429 27.18 8.19 0.24
N GLU A 430 26.96 7.45 1.32
CA GLU A 430 27.99 7.13 2.32
C GLU A 430 28.24 5.62 2.49
N ALA A 431 27.22 4.78 2.27
CA ALA A 431 27.34 3.34 2.45
C ALA A 431 28.08 2.66 1.28
N ALA A 432 29.36 2.36 1.49
CA ALA A 432 30.21 1.66 0.54
C ALA A 432 30.71 0.32 1.11
N GLY A 433 30.69 -0.74 0.31
CA GLY A 433 31.16 -2.07 0.71
C GLY A 433 32.67 -2.22 0.66
N VAL A 434 33.26 -3.02 1.56
CA VAL A 434 34.69 -3.39 1.49
C VAL A 434 35.00 -4.28 0.28
N GLN A 435 34.02 -5.08 -0.15
CA GLN A 435 34.00 -5.78 -1.43
C GLN A 435 32.78 -5.33 -2.25
N PRO A 436 32.82 -5.49 -3.59
CA PRO A 436 31.70 -5.12 -4.45
C PRO A 436 30.34 -5.71 -4.06
N ASP A 437 30.29 -6.88 -3.42
CA ASP A 437 29.06 -7.57 -3.00
C ASP A 437 28.69 -7.33 -1.52
N SER A 438 29.53 -6.62 -0.75
CA SER A 438 29.30 -6.40 0.68
C SER A 438 28.26 -5.31 0.97
N CYS A 439 27.90 -4.48 -0.01
CA CYS A 439 26.87 -3.45 0.11
C CYS A 439 25.82 -3.63 -1.00
N ARG A 440 24.58 -3.92 -0.60
CA ARG A 440 23.41 -4.06 -1.49
C ARG A 440 22.34 -3.06 -1.05
N TRP A 441 21.66 -2.44 -1.99
CA TRP A 441 20.64 -1.41 -1.71
C TRP A 441 19.45 -1.59 -2.65
N GLN A 442 18.37 -0.89 -2.36
CA GLN A 442 17.18 -0.84 -3.20
C GLN A 442 17.10 0.51 -3.91
N VAL A 443 16.67 0.45 -5.17
CA VAL A 443 16.32 1.62 -5.98
C VAL A 443 14.82 1.54 -6.24
N ASP A 444 14.07 2.47 -5.65
CA ASP A 444 12.63 2.57 -5.89
C ASP A 444 12.40 3.54 -7.06
N VAL A 445 11.62 3.13 -8.06
CA VAL A 445 11.25 3.94 -9.23
C VAL A 445 9.73 4.07 -9.28
N LEU A 446 9.24 5.31 -9.18
CA LEU A 446 7.82 5.63 -9.12
C LEU A 446 7.41 6.51 -10.29
N ASP A 447 6.37 6.12 -11.03
CA ASP A 447 5.59 7.04 -11.86
C ASP A 447 4.40 7.53 -11.02
N PRO A 448 4.35 8.83 -10.64
CA PRO A 448 3.26 9.38 -9.84
C PRO A 448 1.87 9.15 -10.44
N LYS A 449 1.78 9.00 -11.76
CA LYS A 449 0.51 8.80 -12.45
C LYS A 449 0.09 7.33 -12.50
N ALA A 450 1.02 6.41 -12.26
CA ALA A 450 0.81 4.97 -12.43
C ALA A 450 1.39 4.14 -11.27
N VAL A 451 0.94 4.42 -10.04
CA VAL A 451 1.30 3.63 -8.86
C VAL A 451 0.67 2.24 -8.97
N LEU A 452 1.49 1.20 -8.88
CA LEU A 452 1.07 -0.20 -9.00
C LEU A 452 0.75 -0.80 -7.63
N PRO A 453 -0.15 -1.80 -7.55
CA PRO A 453 -0.36 -2.54 -6.31
C PRO A 453 0.89 -3.32 -5.88
N ALA A 454 1.18 -3.34 -4.58
CA ALA A 454 2.28 -4.11 -4.01
C ALA A 454 1.91 -5.59 -3.88
N ARG A 455 1.75 -6.29 -5.00
CA ARG A 455 1.37 -7.72 -5.07
C ARG A 455 2.46 -8.54 -5.74
N TRP A 456 2.88 -9.63 -5.08
CA TRP A 456 3.97 -10.50 -5.55
C TRP A 456 3.75 -11.02 -6.97
N ALA A 457 2.50 -11.33 -7.33
CA ALA A 457 2.13 -11.81 -8.67
C ALA A 457 2.50 -10.83 -9.79
N LEU A 458 2.69 -9.53 -9.49
CA LEU A 458 3.07 -8.53 -10.48
C LEU A 458 4.57 -8.51 -10.78
N ASN A 459 5.42 -9.13 -9.97
CA ASN A 459 6.88 -9.06 -10.11
C ASN A 459 7.36 -9.53 -11.49
N ASP A 460 6.64 -10.47 -12.12
CA ASP A 460 6.99 -11.02 -13.42
C ASP A 460 6.52 -10.16 -14.62
N VAL A 461 5.65 -9.17 -14.40
CA VAL A 461 5.08 -8.34 -15.47
C VAL A 461 5.54 -6.87 -15.44
N ILE A 462 6.32 -6.49 -14.44
CA ILE A 462 6.88 -5.14 -14.27
C ILE A 462 8.28 -4.98 -14.88
N THR A 463 8.81 -6.04 -15.51
CA THR A 463 10.07 -5.99 -16.27
C THR A 463 9.80 -6.23 -17.75
N ALA A 464 10.48 -5.49 -18.63
CA ALA A 464 10.30 -5.65 -20.07
C ALA A 464 10.96 -6.94 -20.60
N ASP A 465 12.04 -7.37 -19.94
CA ASP A 465 12.89 -8.50 -20.35
C ASP A 465 12.52 -9.84 -19.68
N GLY A 466 11.49 -9.85 -18.82
CA GLY A 466 10.93 -11.06 -18.21
C GLY A 466 11.71 -11.65 -17.02
N THR A 467 12.81 -11.03 -16.60
CA THR A 467 13.59 -11.46 -15.41
C THR A 467 13.23 -10.62 -14.19
N SER A 468 12.63 -11.24 -13.17
CA SER A 468 12.10 -10.58 -11.96
C SER A 468 12.91 -10.76 -10.67
N TRP A 469 14.02 -11.52 -10.70
CA TRP A 469 14.70 -12.01 -9.49
C TRP A 469 15.20 -10.96 -8.48
N GLY A 470 15.28 -9.69 -8.90
CA GLY A 470 15.61 -8.55 -8.06
C GLY A 470 14.69 -7.35 -8.27
N VAL A 471 13.49 -7.55 -8.82
CA VAL A 471 12.53 -6.45 -9.08
C VAL A 471 11.18 -6.82 -8.50
N ARG A 472 10.55 -5.88 -7.78
CA ARG A 472 9.24 -6.09 -7.17
C ARG A 472 8.33 -4.88 -7.24
N SER A 473 7.02 -5.11 -7.21
CA SER A 473 6.03 -4.05 -7.10
C SER A 473 5.88 -3.64 -5.62
N SER A 474 6.25 -2.42 -5.26
CA SER A 474 6.27 -1.90 -3.89
C SER A 474 5.29 -0.74 -3.70
N THR A 475 4.92 -0.42 -2.46
CA THR A 475 4.14 0.78 -2.13
C THR A 475 4.89 2.08 -2.43
N SER A 476 6.20 2.02 -2.68
CA SER A 476 7.05 3.15 -3.09
C SER A 476 7.37 3.17 -4.60
N GLY A 477 6.65 2.38 -5.41
CA GLY A 477 6.91 2.21 -6.84
C GLY A 477 7.50 0.83 -7.16
N ILE A 478 8.16 0.68 -8.31
CA ILE A 478 8.89 -0.55 -8.63
C ILE A 478 10.23 -0.51 -7.89
N SER A 479 10.46 -1.46 -6.99
CA SER A 479 11.69 -1.57 -6.19
C SER A 479 12.65 -2.56 -6.83
N ILE A 480 13.92 -2.15 -6.94
CA ILE A 480 14.97 -2.87 -7.66
C ILE A 480 16.15 -3.11 -6.71
N ASP A 481 16.50 -4.37 -6.49
CA ASP A 481 17.74 -4.78 -5.82
C ASP A 481 18.93 -4.38 -6.71
N SER A 482 19.90 -3.67 -6.13
CA SER A 482 21.04 -3.15 -6.89
C SER A 482 21.86 -4.25 -7.56
N HIS A 483 21.80 -5.50 -7.09
CA HIS A 483 22.61 -6.61 -7.60
C HIS A 483 21.78 -7.66 -8.34
N GLY A 484 22.11 -7.92 -9.61
CA GLY A 484 21.33 -8.78 -10.51
C GLY A 484 21.74 -10.25 -10.60
N ARG A 485 22.86 -10.66 -9.99
CA ARG A 485 23.40 -12.03 -10.11
C ARG A 485 23.43 -12.76 -8.77
N ILE A 486 23.00 -14.02 -8.77
CA ILE A 486 23.06 -14.94 -7.61
C ILE A 486 24.48 -15.47 -7.41
N PHE A 487 25.29 -15.53 -8.48
CA PHE A 487 26.68 -16.01 -8.43
C PHE A 487 27.64 -14.89 -8.83
N THR A 488 28.56 -14.56 -7.92
CA THR A 488 29.64 -13.61 -8.13
C THR A 488 30.96 -14.38 -8.23
N VAL A 489 31.74 -14.11 -9.29
CA VAL A 489 33.11 -14.64 -9.40
C VAL A 489 34.03 -13.65 -8.69
N THR A 490 34.96 -14.14 -7.87
CA THR A 490 35.94 -13.28 -7.19
C THR A 490 36.66 -12.37 -8.19
N GLY A 491 36.77 -11.08 -7.88
CA GLY A 491 37.35 -10.06 -8.77
C GLY A 491 36.38 -9.40 -9.75
N THR A 492 35.09 -9.74 -9.72
CA THR A 492 34.04 -9.03 -10.49
C THR A 492 33.92 -7.59 -9.99
N SER A 493 33.92 -6.61 -10.90
CA SER A 493 33.77 -5.20 -10.52
C SER A 493 32.31 -4.89 -10.13
N LEU A 494 32.10 -3.86 -9.32
CA LEU A 494 30.75 -3.44 -8.91
C LEU A 494 29.85 -3.17 -10.13
N ALA A 495 30.36 -2.48 -11.16
CA ALA A 495 29.60 -2.19 -12.39
C ALA A 495 29.11 -3.45 -13.11
N GLN A 496 29.80 -4.58 -12.98
CA GLN A 496 29.40 -5.87 -13.55
C GLN A 496 28.38 -6.63 -12.67
N LEU A 497 28.30 -6.29 -11.38
CA LEU A 497 27.33 -6.86 -10.43
C LEU A 497 25.98 -6.13 -10.47
N LEU A 498 25.99 -4.84 -10.81
CA LEU A 498 24.79 -4.02 -10.86
C LEU A 498 23.76 -4.60 -11.83
N VAL A 499 22.51 -4.65 -11.37
CA VAL A 499 21.39 -5.14 -12.18
C VAL A 499 21.21 -4.27 -13.44
N GLN A 500 20.88 -4.93 -14.55
CA GLN A 500 20.56 -4.28 -15.81
C GLN A 500 19.13 -4.65 -16.16
N VAL A 501 18.19 -3.75 -15.90
CA VAL A 501 16.76 -4.01 -16.08
C VAL A 501 16.05 -2.84 -16.73
N ARG A 502 15.10 -3.14 -17.61
CA ARG A 502 14.13 -2.19 -18.16
C ARG A 502 12.79 -2.42 -17.51
N LEU A 503 12.18 -1.36 -17.01
CA LEU A 503 10.88 -1.45 -16.36
C LEU A 503 9.75 -1.50 -17.38
N ARG A 504 8.66 -2.14 -16.99
CA ARG A 504 7.36 -2.08 -17.66
C ARG A 504 6.35 -1.52 -16.68
N LEU A 505 5.60 -0.50 -17.12
CA LEU A 505 4.46 0.05 -16.39
C LEU A 505 3.17 -0.55 -16.98
N PRO A 506 2.67 -1.68 -16.45
CA PRO A 506 1.51 -2.36 -17.01
C PRO A 506 0.26 -1.49 -16.87
N THR A 507 -0.64 -1.61 -17.85
CA THR A 507 -2.00 -1.07 -17.80
C THR A 507 -2.83 -1.77 -16.72
N ALA A 508 -3.89 -1.12 -16.22
CA ALA A 508 -4.83 -1.72 -15.26
C ALA A 508 -5.31 -3.12 -15.71
N ARG A 509 -5.63 -3.29 -16.99
CA ARG A 509 -6.04 -4.60 -17.55
C ARG A 509 -4.96 -5.67 -17.39
N GLN A 510 -3.70 -5.34 -17.67
CA GLN A 510 -2.58 -6.27 -17.50
C GLN A 510 -2.39 -6.62 -16.03
N VAL A 511 -2.52 -5.64 -15.12
CA VAL A 511 -2.46 -5.86 -13.68
C VAL A 511 -3.55 -6.84 -13.23
N PHE A 512 -4.83 -6.54 -13.48
CA PHE A 512 -5.94 -7.40 -13.05
C PHE A 512 -5.85 -8.81 -13.66
N ARG A 513 -5.48 -8.93 -14.94
CA ARG A 513 -5.31 -10.24 -15.57
C ARG A 513 -4.18 -11.05 -14.93
N THR A 514 -3.10 -10.39 -14.52
CA THR A 514 -1.97 -11.04 -13.85
C THR A 514 -2.37 -11.54 -12.47
N LEU A 515 -3.03 -10.70 -11.67
CA LEU A 515 -3.53 -11.07 -10.34
C LEU A 515 -4.48 -12.28 -10.40
N LEU A 516 -5.41 -12.29 -11.35
CA LEU A 516 -6.39 -13.37 -11.51
C LEU A 516 -5.80 -14.67 -12.08
N SER A 517 -4.70 -14.59 -12.83
CA SER A 517 -4.12 -15.77 -13.48
C SER A 517 -3.68 -16.84 -12.48
N GLY A 518 -3.20 -16.44 -11.30
CA GLY A 518 -2.80 -17.36 -10.22
C GLY A 518 -3.95 -18.18 -9.63
N ALA A 519 -5.19 -17.69 -9.76
CA ALA A 519 -6.41 -18.36 -9.31
C ALA A 519 -7.09 -19.20 -10.41
N GLY A 520 -6.46 -19.34 -11.59
CA GLY A 520 -7.06 -20.01 -12.75
C GLY A 520 -8.26 -19.27 -13.32
N VAL A 521 -8.31 -17.95 -13.14
CA VAL A 521 -9.43 -17.08 -13.53
C VAL A 521 -9.05 -16.26 -14.76
N THR A 522 -9.97 -16.18 -15.72
CA THR A 522 -9.80 -15.37 -16.94
C THR A 522 -10.67 -14.11 -16.90
N LEU A 523 -10.16 -13.04 -17.51
CA LEU A 523 -10.80 -11.73 -17.56
C LEU A 523 -11.03 -11.30 -19.00
N GLU A 524 -12.30 -11.09 -19.35
CA GLU A 524 -12.74 -10.60 -20.66
C GLU A 524 -13.57 -9.33 -20.53
N GLU A 525 -13.59 -8.49 -21.56
CA GLU A 525 -14.37 -7.25 -21.53
C GLU A 525 -15.85 -7.56 -21.79
N SER A 526 -16.76 -6.98 -21.00
CA SER A 526 -18.20 -7.17 -21.21
C SER A 526 -18.67 -6.44 -22.48
N ASP A 527 -19.92 -6.67 -22.91
CA ASP A 527 -20.52 -5.89 -24.00
C ASP A 527 -20.61 -4.41 -23.61
N LYS A 528 -20.97 -4.09 -22.36
CA LYS A 528 -20.97 -2.72 -21.84
C LYS A 528 -19.55 -2.15 -21.73
N GLY A 529 -18.58 -2.97 -21.32
CA GLY A 529 -17.16 -2.61 -21.30
C GLY A 529 -16.65 -2.18 -22.69
N ARG A 530 -17.10 -2.86 -23.75
CA ARG A 530 -16.77 -2.48 -25.14
C ARG A 530 -17.36 -1.14 -25.53
N TYR A 531 -18.60 -0.83 -25.13
CA TYR A 531 -19.19 0.48 -25.34
C TYR A 531 -18.43 1.56 -24.58
N THR A 532 -18.11 1.32 -23.30
CA THR A 532 -17.34 2.23 -22.46
C THR A 532 -15.98 2.56 -23.07
N ARG A 533 -15.18 1.56 -23.48
CA ARG A 533 -13.89 1.81 -24.14
C ARG A 533 -14.05 2.70 -25.37
N ARG A 534 -15.02 2.40 -26.21
CA ARG A 534 -15.23 3.14 -27.47
C ARG A 534 -15.73 4.56 -27.22
N MET A 535 -16.54 4.78 -26.19
CA MET A 535 -16.94 6.13 -25.79
C MET A 535 -15.77 6.95 -25.26
N ILE A 536 -14.87 6.35 -24.47
CA ILE A 536 -13.63 7.01 -24.05
C ILE A 536 -12.78 7.42 -25.27
N GLU A 537 -12.66 6.55 -26.28
CA GLU A 537 -11.96 6.88 -27.53
C GLU A 537 -12.62 8.05 -28.29
N LEU A 538 -13.96 8.09 -28.36
CA LEU A 538 -14.70 9.18 -29.01
C LEU A 538 -14.50 10.53 -28.28
N TRP A 539 -14.47 10.53 -26.95
CA TRP A 539 -14.19 11.72 -26.15
C TRP A 539 -12.70 12.07 -26.05
N GLY A 540 -11.82 11.20 -26.53
CA GLY A 540 -10.37 11.34 -26.51
C GLY A 540 -9.72 10.86 -25.21
N ASP A 541 -10.39 11.03 -24.07
CA ASP A 541 -9.96 10.48 -22.79
C ASP A 541 -11.15 10.27 -21.82
N PHE A 542 -10.85 9.61 -20.69
CA PHE A 542 -11.81 9.29 -19.65
C PHE A 542 -12.35 10.54 -18.94
N ALA A 543 -11.50 11.53 -18.68
CA ALA A 543 -11.87 12.72 -17.92
C ALA A 543 -12.87 13.60 -18.69
N ALA A 544 -12.67 13.73 -20.01
CA ALA A 544 -13.59 14.43 -20.90
C ALA A 544 -14.96 13.75 -20.96
N LEU A 545 -15.00 12.41 -21.05
CA LEU A 545 -16.27 11.68 -21.02
C LEU A 545 -16.99 11.85 -19.68
N ALA A 546 -16.26 11.70 -18.56
CA ALA A 546 -16.83 11.86 -17.23
C ALA A 546 -17.38 13.29 -16.99
N ALA A 547 -16.67 14.31 -17.47
CA ALA A 547 -17.11 15.70 -17.36
C ALA A 547 -18.43 15.95 -18.12
N ASP A 548 -18.59 15.37 -19.31
CA ASP A 548 -19.81 15.51 -20.12
C ASP A 548 -20.99 14.70 -19.59
N LEU A 549 -20.74 13.62 -18.84
CA LEU A 549 -21.77 12.81 -18.19
C LEU A 549 -22.23 13.37 -16.84
N LYS A 550 -21.41 14.24 -16.21
CA LYS A 550 -21.75 14.92 -14.96
C LYS A 550 -22.83 15.97 -15.20
N GLU A 551 -23.68 16.21 -14.20
CA GLU A 551 -24.80 17.14 -14.27
C GLU A 551 -24.44 18.47 -14.97
N GLY A 552 -25.17 18.80 -16.03
CA GLY A 552 -24.92 19.99 -16.84
C GLY A 552 -25.51 19.93 -18.25
N PRO A 553 -25.21 20.93 -19.09
CA PRO A 553 -25.73 21.03 -20.45
C PRO A 553 -25.43 19.81 -21.32
N ALA A 554 -24.22 19.25 -21.23
CA ALA A 554 -23.80 18.07 -21.98
C ALA A 554 -24.57 16.81 -21.52
N ALA A 555 -24.66 16.57 -20.22
CA ALA A 555 -25.41 15.44 -19.67
C ALA A 555 -26.90 15.49 -20.02
N ASN A 556 -27.50 16.69 -19.98
CA ASN A 556 -28.89 16.90 -20.39
C ASN A 556 -29.09 16.56 -21.87
N LEU A 557 -28.16 16.98 -22.73
CA LEU A 557 -28.21 16.70 -24.15
C LEU A 557 -28.04 15.20 -24.45
N LEU A 558 -27.07 14.53 -23.81
CA LEU A 558 -26.83 13.09 -23.91
C LEU A 558 -28.04 12.27 -23.46
N SER A 559 -28.61 12.62 -22.31
CA SER A 559 -29.85 12.01 -21.79
C SER A 559 -31.03 12.24 -22.74
N GLY A 560 -31.11 13.45 -23.32
CA GLY A 560 -32.12 13.84 -24.28
C GLY A 560 -32.15 12.95 -25.54
N TRP A 561 -31.01 12.49 -26.04
CA TRP A 561 -30.96 11.56 -27.19
C TRP A 561 -31.53 10.17 -26.88
N VAL A 562 -31.53 9.73 -25.61
CA VAL A 562 -31.92 8.38 -25.21
C VAL A 562 -33.30 8.34 -24.53
N SER A 563 -33.80 9.47 -24.04
CA SER A 563 -35.08 9.53 -23.32
C SER A 563 -36.27 9.13 -24.20
N ALA A 564 -37.14 8.27 -23.66
CA ALA A 564 -38.41 7.89 -24.27
C ALA A 564 -39.51 8.85 -23.79
N GLY A 565 -40.01 9.76 -24.63
CA GLY A 565 -41.09 10.68 -24.22
C GLY A 565 -41.34 11.89 -25.11
N LYS A 566 -42.07 12.86 -24.55
CA LYS A 566 -42.47 14.15 -25.17
C LYS A 566 -41.33 15.19 -25.24
N GLU A 567 -40.10 14.80 -24.91
CA GLU A 567 -38.96 15.70 -24.98
C GLU A 567 -38.66 16.13 -26.43
N PRO A 568 -38.01 17.30 -26.62
CA PRO A 568 -37.66 17.82 -27.94
C PRO A 568 -36.94 16.79 -28.82
N GLY A 569 -37.13 16.88 -30.15
CA GLY A 569 -36.59 15.94 -31.12
C GLY A 569 -37.62 15.02 -31.78
N ARG A 570 -37.17 14.29 -32.80
CA ARG A 570 -38.01 13.35 -33.56
C ARG A 570 -37.51 11.92 -33.42
N VAL A 571 -38.43 10.99 -33.09
CA VAL A 571 -38.12 9.56 -32.93
C VAL A 571 -38.42 8.80 -34.21
N TYR A 572 -37.43 8.04 -34.73
CA TYR A 572 -37.58 7.11 -35.84
C TYR A 572 -36.78 5.86 -35.57
N GLN A 573 -37.37 4.67 -35.78
CA GLN A 573 -36.70 3.38 -35.54
C GLN A 573 -36.04 3.31 -34.15
N ASP A 574 -36.78 3.71 -33.11
CA ASP A 574 -36.35 3.77 -31.70
C ASP A 574 -35.15 4.70 -31.40
N ARG A 575 -34.72 5.50 -32.40
CA ARG A 575 -33.66 6.49 -32.30
C ARG A 575 -34.25 7.89 -32.26
N LYS A 576 -33.73 8.77 -31.38
CA LYS A 576 -34.08 10.20 -31.40
C LYS A 576 -33.06 10.99 -32.20
N TYR A 577 -33.58 11.93 -32.99
CA TYR A 577 -32.82 12.87 -33.80
C TYR A 577 -33.20 14.30 -33.41
N LEU A 578 -32.20 15.13 -33.16
CA LEU A 578 -32.38 16.47 -32.63
C LEU A 578 -32.10 17.51 -33.71
N THR A 579 -32.85 18.60 -33.71
CA THR A 579 -32.54 19.83 -34.46
C THR A 579 -31.72 20.75 -33.57
N LEU A 580 -31.09 21.79 -34.14
CA LEU A 580 -30.37 22.79 -33.31
C LEU A 580 -31.30 23.43 -32.26
N ALA A 581 -32.56 23.68 -32.62
CA ALA A 581 -33.55 24.22 -31.69
C ALA A 581 -33.79 23.25 -30.52
N ASP A 582 -33.87 21.95 -30.80
CA ASP A 582 -34.01 20.91 -29.76
C ASP A 582 -32.77 20.88 -28.85
N VAL A 583 -31.56 20.95 -29.43
CA VAL A 583 -30.30 21.01 -28.65
C VAL A 583 -30.31 22.20 -27.71
N ARG A 584 -30.65 23.40 -28.21
CA ARG A 584 -30.75 24.63 -27.38
C ARG A 584 -31.75 24.47 -26.24
N THR A 585 -32.90 23.86 -26.51
CA THR A 585 -33.92 23.61 -25.47
C THR A 585 -33.41 22.62 -24.41
N MET A 586 -32.68 21.56 -24.81
CA MET A 586 -32.15 20.56 -23.87
C MET A 586 -30.99 21.07 -23.04
N THR A 587 -30.08 21.85 -23.62
CA THR A 587 -28.91 22.38 -22.91
C THR A 587 -29.27 23.55 -21.99
N GLY A 588 -30.42 24.20 -22.19
CA GLY A 588 -30.85 25.38 -21.44
C GLY A 588 -29.98 26.63 -21.65
N GLY A 589 -29.06 26.58 -22.62
CA GLY A 589 -28.07 27.62 -22.89
C GLY A 589 -28.47 28.59 -24.01
N SER A 590 -27.54 29.50 -24.34
CA SER A 590 -27.66 30.34 -25.52
C SER A 590 -27.51 29.50 -26.80
N GLU A 591 -28.00 30.02 -27.93
CA GLU A 591 -27.82 29.37 -29.23
C GLU A 591 -26.35 29.15 -29.58
N GLU A 592 -25.48 30.11 -29.23
CA GLU A 592 -24.03 29.99 -29.41
C GLU A 592 -23.42 28.85 -28.58
N SER A 593 -23.82 28.70 -27.31
CA SER A 593 -23.33 27.61 -26.45
C SER A 593 -23.79 26.23 -26.95
N ALA A 594 -25.03 26.13 -27.46
CA ALA A 594 -25.55 24.92 -28.05
C ALA A 594 -24.79 24.54 -29.34
N TRP A 595 -24.44 25.54 -30.16
CA TRP A 595 -23.59 25.36 -31.34
C TRP A 595 -22.19 24.86 -30.99
N GLN A 596 -21.52 25.51 -30.04
CA GLN A 596 -20.15 25.15 -29.65
C GLN A 596 -20.06 23.71 -29.14
N LEU A 597 -21.01 23.29 -28.29
CA LEU A 597 -21.09 21.92 -27.80
C LEU A 597 -21.31 20.92 -28.95
N LEU A 598 -22.26 21.23 -29.84
CA LEU A 598 -22.60 20.36 -30.96
C LEU A 598 -21.47 20.27 -31.99
N ASP A 599 -20.76 21.37 -32.27
CA ASP A 599 -19.58 21.38 -33.13
C ASP A 599 -18.46 20.53 -32.55
N GLY A 600 -18.23 20.60 -31.23
CA GLY A 600 -17.31 19.70 -30.54
C GLY A 600 -17.69 18.23 -30.74
N TYR A 601 -18.98 17.90 -30.64
CA TYR A 601 -19.47 16.53 -30.85
C TYR A 601 -19.36 16.08 -32.31
N LEU A 602 -19.60 16.98 -33.27
CA LEU A 602 -19.43 16.69 -34.69
C LEU A 602 -17.94 16.47 -35.04
N GLN A 603 -17.04 17.31 -34.53
CA GLN A 603 -15.59 17.20 -34.77
C GLN A 603 -15.02 15.87 -34.25
N ARG A 604 -15.55 15.38 -33.13
CA ARG A 604 -15.14 14.11 -32.52
C ARG A 604 -15.96 12.90 -32.99
N SER A 605 -16.89 13.10 -33.93
CA SER A 605 -17.82 12.06 -34.40
C SER A 605 -18.66 11.42 -33.28
N ILE A 606 -18.91 12.15 -32.20
CA ILE A 606 -19.86 11.78 -31.13
C ILE A 606 -21.29 11.91 -31.66
N ALA A 607 -21.54 12.95 -32.45
CA ALA A 607 -22.79 13.15 -33.17
C ALA A 607 -22.52 13.23 -34.67
N THR A 608 -23.55 12.95 -35.47
CA THR A 608 -23.50 13.04 -36.93
C THR A 608 -24.63 13.93 -37.43
N ARG A 609 -24.32 14.78 -38.41
CA ARG A 609 -25.30 15.64 -39.08
C ARG A 609 -25.91 14.90 -40.27
N GLY A 610 -27.22 15.04 -40.47
CA GLY A 610 -27.93 14.37 -41.56
C GLY A 610 -29.36 14.87 -41.77
N LEU A 611 -30.10 14.18 -42.63
CA LEU A 611 -31.49 14.49 -42.98
C LEU A 611 -32.42 13.29 -42.71
N LEU A 612 -33.67 13.58 -42.34
CA LEU A 612 -34.74 12.58 -42.28
C LEU A 612 -35.49 12.56 -43.61
N LEU A 613 -35.28 11.50 -44.40
CA LEU A 613 -35.81 11.39 -45.76
C LEU A 613 -36.79 10.22 -45.90
N THR A 614 -37.88 10.44 -46.61
CA THR A 614 -38.95 9.48 -46.90
C THR A 614 -38.84 8.99 -48.33
N CYS A 615 -38.77 7.67 -48.51
CA CYS A 615 -38.73 7.06 -49.84
C CYS A 615 -40.08 7.23 -50.55
N GLY A 616 -40.07 7.73 -51.79
CA GLY A 616 -41.29 7.88 -52.59
C GLY A 616 -41.93 6.55 -53.02
N GLN A 617 -41.19 5.44 -52.97
CA GLN A 617 -41.65 4.12 -53.38
C GLN A 617 -42.27 3.32 -52.23
N CYS A 618 -41.50 3.12 -51.14
CA CYS A 618 -41.95 2.28 -50.02
C CYS A 618 -42.40 3.09 -48.80
N VAL A 619 -42.42 4.43 -48.90
CA VAL A 619 -42.81 5.36 -47.82
C VAL A 619 -41.98 5.21 -46.54
N GLY A 620 -40.83 4.51 -46.63
CA GLY A 620 -39.93 4.33 -45.50
C GLY A 620 -39.19 5.63 -45.19
N THR A 621 -39.32 6.13 -43.96
CA THR A 621 -38.52 7.26 -43.45
C THR A 621 -37.33 6.71 -42.66
N ALA A 622 -36.13 7.25 -42.91
CA ALA A 622 -34.93 6.95 -42.17
C ALA A 622 -34.03 8.19 -42.07
N PHE A 623 -33.10 8.17 -41.12
CA PHE A 623 -32.03 9.15 -41.04
C PHE A 623 -30.89 8.78 -42.00
N TYR A 624 -30.44 9.75 -42.76
CA TYR A 624 -29.30 9.63 -43.67
C TYR A 624 -28.24 10.64 -43.27
N ARG A 625 -27.04 10.15 -42.97
CA ARG A 625 -25.89 10.99 -42.64
C ARG A 625 -25.50 11.84 -43.85
N LEU A 626 -24.97 13.03 -43.60
CA LEU A 626 -24.52 13.95 -44.64
C LEU A 626 -23.51 13.30 -45.61
N GLU A 627 -22.63 12.45 -45.07
CA GLU A 627 -21.65 11.69 -45.85
C GLU A 627 -22.25 10.60 -46.76
N ASP A 628 -23.48 10.17 -46.47
CA ASP A 628 -24.18 9.10 -47.20
C ASP A 628 -25.09 9.63 -48.31
N ILE A 629 -25.19 10.96 -48.50
CA ILE A 629 -26.17 11.60 -49.38
C ILE A 629 -25.54 12.63 -50.34
N GLY A 630 -26.07 12.68 -51.56
CA GLY A 630 -25.77 13.70 -52.56
C GLY A 630 -27.06 14.31 -53.09
N ALA A 631 -27.20 14.52 -54.40
CA ALA A 631 -28.49 14.91 -54.99
C ALA A 631 -29.58 13.81 -54.85
N HIS A 632 -29.17 12.58 -54.53
CA HIS A 632 -30.02 11.41 -54.35
C HIS A 632 -29.61 10.66 -53.08
N PHE A 633 -30.52 9.84 -52.55
CA PHE A 633 -30.27 8.91 -51.47
C PHE A 633 -30.76 7.50 -51.83
N ARG A 634 -30.08 6.47 -51.31
CA ARG A 634 -30.48 5.06 -51.51
C ARG A 634 -31.31 4.60 -50.32
N CYS A 635 -32.58 4.26 -50.54
CA CYS A 635 -33.47 3.85 -49.46
C CYS A 635 -32.93 2.62 -48.71
N GLN A 636 -32.83 2.70 -47.39
CA GLN A 636 -32.34 1.58 -46.56
C GLN A 636 -33.24 0.34 -46.62
N ARG A 637 -34.54 0.51 -46.91
CA ARG A 637 -35.54 -0.57 -46.97
C ARG A 637 -35.64 -1.22 -48.35
N CYS A 638 -36.08 -0.48 -49.38
CA CYS A 638 -36.29 -1.04 -50.72
C CYS A 638 -35.09 -0.90 -51.66
N ARG A 639 -33.98 -0.30 -51.19
CA ARG A 639 -32.72 -0.09 -51.93
C ARG A 639 -32.83 0.76 -53.20
N GLN A 640 -33.99 1.38 -53.47
CA GLN A 640 -34.21 2.30 -54.59
C GLN A 640 -33.52 3.66 -54.37
N HIS A 641 -33.03 4.26 -55.45
CA HIS A 641 -32.50 5.62 -55.44
C HIS A 641 -33.65 6.62 -55.54
N ASN A 642 -33.65 7.62 -54.66
CA ASN A 642 -34.69 8.65 -54.59
C ASN A 642 -34.02 10.03 -54.67
N PRO A 643 -34.56 10.99 -55.42
CA PRO A 643 -34.06 12.36 -55.43
C PRO A 643 -34.35 13.05 -54.09
N ILE A 644 -33.45 13.93 -53.64
CA ILE A 644 -33.67 14.76 -52.46
C ILE A 644 -34.44 16.01 -52.87
N VAL A 645 -35.77 15.89 -52.88
CA VAL A 645 -36.72 16.96 -53.24
C VAL A 645 -37.77 17.11 -52.15
N ARG A 646 -38.61 18.16 -52.22
CA ARG A 646 -39.60 18.47 -51.18
C ARG A 646 -40.49 17.30 -50.77
N SER A 647 -40.87 16.41 -51.70
CA SER A 647 -41.69 15.23 -51.40
C SER A 647 -40.96 14.15 -50.58
N ALA A 648 -39.62 14.20 -50.52
CA ALA A 648 -38.81 13.30 -49.72
C ALA A 648 -38.54 13.85 -48.31
N TRP A 649 -38.69 15.15 -48.08
CA TRP A 649 -38.43 15.75 -46.77
C TRP A 649 -39.53 15.39 -45.77
N LYS A 650 -39.14 15.13 -44.53
CA LYS A 650 -40.10 14.81 -43.47
C LYS A 650 -40.58 16.10 -42.79
N GLY A 651 -41.84 16.47 -43.02
CA GLY A 651 -42.46 17.70 -42.49
C GLY A 651 -43.00 18.59 -43.61
N GLN A 652 -43.87 19.55 -43.32
CA GLN A 652 -44.40 20.51 -44.31
C GLN A 652 -43.47 21.74 -44.47
N GLU A 653 -42.17 21.53 -44.37
CA GLU A 653 -41.18 22.61 -44.37
C GLU A 653 -40.91 23.12 -45.80
N LEU A 654 -40.46 24.38 -45.90
CA LEU A 654 -40.09 25.01 -47.18
C LEU A 654 -38.70 24.57 -47.66
N GLU A 655 -37.85 24.09 -46.76
CA GLU A 655 -36.48 23.60 -46.97
C GLU A 655 -36.21 22.37 -46.07
N PRO A 656 -35.22 21.52 -46.38
CA PRO A 656 -34.90 20.37 -45.53
C PRO A 656 -34.23 20.81 -44.22
N GLN A 657 -34.81 20.42 -43.09
CA GLN A 657 -34.21 20.64 -41.78
C GLN A 657 -33.04 19.68 -41.48
N TRP A 658 -31.98 20.22 -40.88
CA TRP A 658 -30.85 19.44 -40.38
C TRP A 658 -31.19 18.75 -39.06
N TYR A 659 -30.79 17.49 -38.97
CA TYR A 659 -30.90 16.67 -37.78
C TYR A 659 -29.53 16.15 -37.34
N TYR A 660 -29.42 15.92 -36.03
CA TYR A 660 -28.24 15.42 -35.37
C TYR A 660 -28.56 14.10 -34.67
N GLY A 661 -27.88 13.04 -35.09
CA GLY A 661 -27.99 11.71 -34.51
C GLY A 661 -26.73 11.38 -33.71
N LEU A 662 -26.90 10.89 -32.49
CA LEU A 662 -25.82 10.37 -31.66
C LEU A 662 -25.16 9.14 -32.32
N ASP A 663 -23.85 8.96 -32.16
CA ASP A 663 -23.13 7.75 -32.57
C ASP A 663 -23.82 6.49 -31.99
N GLU A 664 -23.77 5.38 -32.72
CA GLU A 664 -24.46 4.15 -32.31
C GLU A 664 -23.87 3.56 -31.03
N VAL A 665 -22.55 3.62 -30.86
CA VAL A 665 -21.91 3.12 -29.65
C VAL A 665 -22.22 4.01 -28.46
N ALA A 666 -22.22 5.34 -28.66
CA ALA A 666 -22.63 6.27 -27.62
C ALA A 666 -24.10 6.08 -27.20
N TYR A 667 -25.00 5.85 -28.16
CA TYR A 667 -26.40 5.57 -27.88
C TYR A 667 -26.59 4.26 -27.09
N GLN A 668 -25.96 3.16 -27.51
CA GLN A 668 -26.05 1.88 -26.81
C GLN A 668 -25.43 1.92 -25.42
N GLY A 669 -24.31 2.63 -25.26
CA GLY A 669 -23.68 2.85 -23.95
C GLY A 669 -24.62 3.56 -22.97
N LEU A 670 -25.15 4.72 -23.36
CA LEU A 670 -26.09 5.47 -22.52
C LEU A 670 -27.36 4.68 -22.20
N ARG A 671 -27.91 3.94 -23.16
CA ARG A 671 -29.08 3.07 -22.93
C ARG A 671 -28.79 1.92 -21.97
N SER A 672 -27.52 1.49 -21.91
CA SER A 672 -27.03 0.45 -20.99
C SER A 672 -26.60 1.01 -19.63
N ASN A 673 -26.88 2.28 -19.35
CA ASN A 673 -26.58 2.98 -18.11
C ASN A 673 -25.08 3.08 -17.76
N ILE A 674 -24.17 3.13 -18.76
CA ILE A 674 -22.72 3.21 -18.48
C ILE A 674 -22.30 4.49 -17.75
N GLN A 675 -23.17 5.50 -17.67
CA GLN A 675 -22.88 6.73 -16.96
C GLN A 675 -22.62 6.49 -15.47
N VAL A 676 -23.31 5.52 -14.85
CA VAL A 676 -23.14 5.24 -13.42
C VAL A 676 -21.71 4.76 -13.11
N PRO A 677 -21.17 3.72 -13.79
CA PRO A 677 -19.81 3.30 -13.54
C PRO A 677 -18.76 4.35 -13.93
N ILE A 678 -18.98 5.14 -14.99
CA ILE A 678 -18.04 6.23 -15.35
C ILE A 678 -17.99 7.30 -14.27
N LEU A 679 -19.14 7.76 -13.77
CA LEU A 679 -19.20 8.76 -12.71
C LEU A 679 -18.64 8.22 -11.39
N ALA A 680 -18.86 6.93 -11.08
CA ALA A 680 -18.26 6.28 -9.93
C ALA A 680 -16.73 6.26 -10.02
N LEU A 681 -16.18 5.87 -11.16
CA LEU A 681 -14.73 5.90 -11.42
C LEU A 681 -14.19 7.33 -11.33
N ALA A 682 -14.92 8.33 -11.81
CA ALA A 682 -14.51 9.73 -11.75
C ALA A 682 -14.48 10.26 -10.32
N ALA A 683 -15.46 9.89 -9.49
CA ALA A 683 -15.48 10.22 -8.07
C ALA A 683 -14.31 9.59 -7.30
N LEU A 684 -13.88 8.38 -7.70
CA LEU A 684 -12.67 7.74 -7.14
C LEU A 684 -11.38 8.40 -7.64
N ALA A 685 -11.36 8.93 -8.87
CA ALA A 685 -10.20 9.57 -9.46
C ALA A 685 -9.95 10.99 -8.91
N GLU A 686 -11.00 11.72 -8.52
CA GLU A 686 -10.92 13.12 -8.10
C GLU A 686 -9.96 13.37 -6.90
N PRO A 687 -10.00 12.58 -5.81
CA PRO A 687 -9.06 12.75 -4.70
C PRO A 687 -7.73 11.99 -4.87
N ALA A 688 -7.58 11.19 -5.93
CA ALA A 688 -6.45 10.27 -6.09
C ALA A 688 -5.21 10.98 -6.65
N HIS A 689 -4.03 10.58 -6.19
CA HIS A 689 -2.76 11.03 -6.78
C HIS A 689 -2.42 10.22 -8.04
N SER A 690 -2.73 8.93 -8.03
CA SER A 690 -2.62 8.02 -9.16
C SER A 690 -3.93 7.28 -9.37
N PHE A 691 -4.36 7.23 -10.63
CA PHE A 691 -5.58 6.53 -11.02
C PHE A 691 -5.37 5.78 -12.33
N GLN A 692 -5.63 4.47 -12.29
CA GLN A 692 -5.76 3.65 -13.48
C GLN A 692 -7.08 2.89 -13.42
N HIS A 693 -7.71 2.65 -14.57
CA HIS A 693 -8.94 1.88 -14.61
C HIS A 693 -8.97 1.01 -15.87
N MET A 694 -9.90 0.05 -15.87
CA MET A 694 -10.28 -0.65 -17.09
C MET A 694 -11.82 -0.68 -17.23
N PRO A 695 -12.34 -0.84 -18.45
CA PRO A 695 -13.77 -1.00 -18.65
C PRO A 695 -14.33 -2.24 -17.94
N GLU A 696 -15.65 -2.25 -17.75
CA GLU A 696 -16.43 -3.38 -17.23
C GLU A 696 -16.04 -4.71 -17.88
N ALA A 697 -15.96 -5.75 -17.05
CA ALA A 697 -15.40 -7.04 -17.45
C ALA A 697 -16.17 -8.22 -16.84
N VAL A 698 -16.10 -9.33 -17.56
CA VAL A 698 -16.61 -10.64 -17.15
C VAL A 698 -15.44 -11.50 -16.69
N VAL A 699 -15.58 -12.02 -15.48
CA VAL A 699 -14.69 -12.97 -14.85
C VAL A 699 -15.22 -14.38 -15.12
N ARG A 700 -14.37 -15.26 -15.67
CA ARG A 700 -14.72 -16.67 -15.89
C ARG A 700 -13.79 -17.61 -15.14
N ARG A 701 -14.41 -18.62 -14.52
CA ARG A 701 -13.75 -19.72 -13.81
C ARG A 701 -14.41 -21.02 -14.21
N ASP A 702 -13.59 -22.03 -14.50
CA ASP A 702 -14.11 -23.35 -14.89
C ASP A 702 -14.99 -23.95 -13.79
N GLY A 703 -16.18 -24.44 -14.17
CA GLY A 703 -17.18 -24.98 -13.24
C GLY A 703 -18.00 -23.95 -12.45
N TYR A 704 -17.81 -22.64 -12.66
CA TYR A 704 -18.56 -21.57 -11.99
C TYR A 704 -19.27 -20.66 -13.01
N PRO A 705 -20.40 -20.03 -12.64
CA PRO A 705 -21.06 -19.07 -13.53
C PRO A 705 -20.20 -17.83 -13.75
N ASP A 706 -20.30 -17.25 -14.95
CA ASP A 706 -19.69 -15.98 -15.31
C ASP A 706 -20.10 -14.86 -14.32
N LEU A 707 -19.12 -14.08 -13.88
CA LEU A 707 -19.31 -12.96 -12.96
C LEU A 707 -18.91 -11.65 -13.65
N GLU A 708 -19.90 -10.87 -14.09
CA GLU A 708 -19.70 -9.49 -14.57
C GLU A 708 -19.42 -8.55 -13.40
N VAL A 709 -18.48 -7.61 -13.52
CA VAL A 709 -18.16 -6.60 -12.50
C VAL A 709 -18.01 -5.25 -13.17
N ASP A 710 -18.73 -4.25 -12.64
CA ASP A 710 -18.91 -2.93 -13.25
C ASP A 710 -17.69 -2.02 -13.09
N LEU A 711 -17.03 -2.06 -11.92
CA LEU A 711 -15.93 -1.16 -11.57
C LEU A 711 -14.61 -1.91 -11.42
N TRP A 712 -13.56 -1.39 -12.05
CA TRP A 712 -12.19 -1.90 -11.98
C TRP A 712 -11.20 -0.73 -11.96
N ALA A 713 -10.58 -0.48 -10.81
CA ALA A 713 -9.64 0.63 -10.65
C ALA A 713 -8.43 0.27 -9.77
N ILE A 714 -7.34 0.97 -10.02
CA ILE A 714 -6.16 1.04 -9.17
C ILE A 714 -6.07 2.49 -8.71
N VAL A 715 -6.26 2.71 -7.41
CA VAL A 715 -6.32 4.05 -6.79
C VAL A 715 -5.18 4.17 -5.79
N ASP A 716 -4.16 4.95 -6.12
CA ASP A 716 -2.94 5.10 -5.30
C ASP A 716 -2.29 3.73 -4.95
N GLY A 717 -2.27 2.82 -5.92
CA GLY A 717 -1.78 1.44 -5.73
C GLY A 717 -2.77 0.49 -5.06
N ARG A 718 -3.94 0.94 -4.61
CA ARG A 718 -4.97 0.09 -4.03
C ARG A 718 -5.84 -0.54 -5.11
N ILE A 719 -6.13 -1.83 -4.97
CA ILE A 719 -6.99 -2.60 -5.86
C ILE A 719 -8.44 -2.33 -5.46
N VAL A 720 -9.20 -1.70 -6.35
CA VAL A 720 -10.60 -1.34 -6.15
C VAL A 720 -11.46 -2.02 -7.19
N ILE A 721 -12.47 -2.77 -6.75
CA ILE A 721 -13.51 -3.34 -7.60
C ILE A 721 -14.91 -2.99 -7.06
N GLY A 722 -15.96 -3.12 -7.86
CA GLY A 722 -17.27 -2.70 -7.38
C GLY A 722 -18.43 -2.87 -8.35
N GLU A 723 -19.60 -2.47 -7.87
CA GLU A 723 -20.89 -2.56 -8.54
C GLU A 723 -21.51 -1.16 -8.70
N ALA A 724 -22.16 -0.92 -9.84
CA ALA A 724 -22.79 0.34 -10.15
C ALA A 724 -24.23 0.13 -10.66
N LYS A 725 -25.22 0.72 -9.98
CA LYS A 725 -26.65 0.55 -10.32
C LYS A 725 -27.39 1.87 -10.40
N VAL A 726 -28.37 1.96 -11.30
CA VAL A 726 -29.37 3.04 -11.28
C VAL A 726 -30.39 2.84 -10.14
N SER A 727 -30.62 1.59 -9.75
CA SER A 727 -31.45 1.22 -8.60
C SER A 727 -30.72 1.38 -7.26
N ASP A 728 -31.49 1.32 -6.17
CA ASP A 728 -31.03 1.27 -4.78
C ASP A 728 -30.78 -0.17 -4.28
N ARG A 729 -30.90 -1.17 -5.15
CA ARG A 729 -30.71 -2.61 -4.82
C ARG A 729 -29.70 -3.27 -5.73
N LEU A 730 -28.89 -4.16 -5.17
CA LEU A 730 -27.90 -4.94 -5.91
C LEU A 730 -28.57 -6.00 -6.77
N GLU A 731 -29.54 -6.73 -6.19
CA GLU A 731 -30.36 -7.73 -6.87
C GLU A 731 -31.83 -7.64 -6.45
N PRO A 732 -32.79 -8.13 -7.26
CA PRO A 732 -34.22 -8.05 -6.94
C PRO A 732 -34.57 -8.79 -5.64
N THR A 733 -34.02 -10.00 -5.44
CA THR A 733 -34.34 -10.84 -4.29
C THR A 733 -33.17 -11.00 -3.33
N LYS A 734 -33.47 -11.18 -2.03
CA LYS A 734 -32.47 -11.42 -0.98
C LYS A 734 -31.55 -12.63 -1.28
N ARG A 735 -32.10 -13.66 -1.93
CA ARG A 735 -31.36 -14.90 -2.26
C ARG A 735 -30.35 -14.68 -3.37
N GLU A 736 -30.74 -13.95 -4.42
CA GLU A 736 -29.84 -13.59 -5.52
C GLU A 736 -28.75 -12.64 -5.02
N GLU A 737 -29.13 -11.67 -4.19
CA GLU A 737 -28.22 -10.72 -3.57
C GLU A 737 -27.16 -11.40 -2.70
N ALA A 738 -27.58 -12.31 -1.82
CA ALA A 738 -26.63 -13.08 -1.01
C ALA A 738 -25.68 -13.95 -1.86
N ARG A 739 -26.17 -14.51 -2.98
CA ARG A 739 -25.33 -15.27 -3.93
C ARG A 739 -24.34 -14.35 -4.64
N ARG A 740 -24.78 -13.16 -5.07
CA ARG A 740 -23.94 -12.14 -5.70
C ARG A 740 -22.84 -11.68 -4.75
N CYS A 741 -23.16 -11.34 -3.50
CA CYS A 741 -22.17 -10.97 -2.49
C CYS A 741 -21.15 -12.09 -2.23
N ALA A 742 -21.58 -13.36 -2.20
CA ALA A 742 -20.65 -14.48 -2.00
C ALA A 742 -19.68 -14.66 -3.19
N ALA A 743 -20.17 -14.51 -4.42
CA ALA A 743 -19.33 -14.56 -5.62
C ALA A 743 -18.33 -13.40 -5.66
N LEU A 744 -18.78 -12.17 -5.35
CA LEU A 744 -17.94 -10.98 -5.26
C LEU A 744 -16.89 -11.11 -4.15
N LYS A 745 -17.26 -11.65 -2.98
CA LYS A 745 -16.29 -11.93 -1.92
C LYS A 745 -15.20 -12.91 -2.39
N GLY A 746 -15.57 -13.96 -3.13
CA GLY A 746 -14.59 -14.87 -3.73
C GLY A 746 -13.60 -14.14 -4.65
N LEU A 747 -14.11 -13.25 -5.51
CA LEU A 747 -13.27 -12.43 -6.39
C LEU A 747 -12.37 -11.44 -5.61
N ILE A 748 -12.89 -10.84 -4.54
CA ILE A 748 -12.12 -9.98 -3.63
C ILE A 748 -10.94 -10.77 -3.04
N ASP A 749 -11.19 -12.00 -2.57
CA ASP A 749 -10.15 -12.87 -2.01
C ASP A 749 -9.11 -13.25 -3.10
N ASP A 750 -9.56 -13.57 -4.32
CA ASP A 750 -8.69 -13.93 -5.46
C ASP A 750 -7.78 -12.78 -5.89
N LEU A 751 -8.30 -11.55 -5.89
CA LEU A 751 -7.54 -10.33 -6.22
C LEU A 751 -6.72 -9.82 -5.03
N SER A 752 -7.07 -10.25 -3.81
CA SER A 752 -6.71 -9.54 -2.58
C SER A 752 -7.06 -8.05 -2.70
N ALA A 753 -8.30 -7.75 -3.06
CA ALA A 753 -8.77 -6.38 -3.28
C ALA A 753 -8.81 -5.59 -1.95
N ASP A 754 -8.35 -4.34 -1.98
CA ASP A 754 -8.25 -3.50 -0.79
C ASP A 754 -9.61 -2.81 -0.47
N GLU A 755 -10.37 -2.50 -1.52
CA GLU A 755 -11.63 -1.77 -1.42
C GLU A 755 -12.70 -2.32 -2.38
N PHE A 756 -13.93 -2.39 -1.88
CA PHE A 756 -15.12 -2.73 -2.64
C PHE A 756 -16.09 -1.55 -2.68
N VAL A 757 -16.47 -1.11 -3.87
CA VAL A 757 -17.29 0.09 -4.09
C VAL A 757 -18.71 -0.28 -4.49
N MET A 758 -19.69 0.36 -3.84
CA MET A 758 -21.10 0.30 -4.17
C MET A 758 -21.59 1.68 -4.64
N ALA A 759 -21.84 1.82 -5.94
CA ALA A 759 -22.17 3.09 -6.57
C ALA A 759 -23.62 3.15 -7.09
N THR A 760 -24.34 4.24 -6.79
CA THR A 760 -25.70 4.45 -7.31
C THR A 760 -26.01 5.89 -7.66
N THR A 761 -26.90 6.08 -8.65
CA THR A 761 -27.51 7.40 -8.95
C THR A 761 -28.60 7.77 -7.92
N GLY A 762 -29.09 6.78 -7.16
CA GLY A 762 -30.05 6.98 -6.10
C GLY A 762 -29.47 7.74 -4.89
N PRO A 763 -30.33 8.30 -4.02
CA PRO A 763 -29.88 9.04 -2.85
C PRO A 763 -29.26 8.17 -1.75
N ALA A 764 -29.61 6.88 -1.73
CA ALA A 764 -29.09 5.90 -0.79
C ALA A 764 -29.29 4.49 -1.36
N TRP A 765 -28.60 3.50 -0.80
CA TRP A 765 -28.88 2.09 -1.03
C TRP A 765 -29.99 1.58 -0.10
N ASP A 766 -30.72 0.56 -0.53
CA ASP A 766 -31.70 -0.14 0.31
C ASP A 766 -30.97 -0.76 1.51
N ARG A 767 -31.55 -0.60 2.70
CA ARG A 767 -30.97 -1.09 3.98
C ARG A 767 -30.64 -2.59 3.94
N ARG A 768 -31.39 -3.38 3.18
CA ARG A 768 -31.12 -4.82 2.98
C ARG A 768 -29.79 -5.04 2.27
N THR A 769 -29.53 -4.27 1.22
CA THR A 769 -28.28 -4.28 0.45
C THR A 769 -27.11 -3.92 1.35
N GLU A 770 -27.23 -2.80 2.09
CA GLU A 770 -26.19 -2.32 3.00
C GLU A 770 -25.83 -3.38 4.06
N THR A 771 -26.85 -3.97 4.69
CA THR A 771 -26.66 -5.00 5.71
C THR A 771 -25.94 -6.22 5.12
N LEU A 772 -26.39 -6.73 3.98
CA LEU A 772 -25.81 -7.92 3.36
C LEU A 772 -24.37 -7.71 2.87
N VAL A 773 -24.08 -6.55 2.27
CA VAL A 773 -22.73 -6.21 1.82
C VAL A 773 -21.81 -6.07 3.02
N ASN A 774 -22.21 -5.35 4.07
CA ASN A 774 -21.39 -5.20 5.27
C ASN A 774 -21.14 -6.55 5.96
N GLU A 775 -22.16 -7.41 6.08
CA GLU A 775 -22.01 -8.74 6.68
C GLU A 775 -21.10 -9.68 5.87
N LYS A 776 -21.11 -9.59 4.53
CA LYS A 776 -20.45 -10.57 3.65
C LYS A 776 -19.10 -10.10 3.10
N ILE A 777 -18.91 -8.80 2.94
CA ILE A 777 -17.77 -8.21 2.22
C ILE A 777 -16.85 -7.43 3.17
N ALA A 778 -17.36 -6.76 4.21
CA ALA A 778 -16.54 -5.89 5.07
C ALA A 778 -15.44 -6.65 5.84
N SER A 779 -15.59 -7.97 6.02
CA SER A 779 -14.55 -8.83 6.60
C SER A 779 -13.37 -9.09 5.65
N ALA A 780 -13.54 -8.85 4.34
CA ALA A 780 -12.56 -9.15 3.30
C ALA A 780 -11.94 -7.87 2.69
N ALA A 781 -12.72 -6.80 2.52
CA ALA A 781 -12.25 -5.52 1.99
C ALA A 781 -13.00 -4.34 2.62
N LYS A 782 -12.40 -3.14 2.57
CA LYS A 782 -13.10 -1.90 2.96
C LYS A 782 -14.28 -1.68 2.01
N VAL A 783 -15.47 -1.40 2.54
CA VAL A 783 -16.65 -1.07 1.72
C VAL A 783 -16.83 0.44 1.65
N THR A 784 -16.94 0.98 0.44
CA THR A 784 -17.21 2.40 0.18
C THR A 784 -18.51 2.57 -0.58
N TRP A 785 -19.34 3.52 -0.14
CA TRP A 785 -20.66 3.79 -0.68
C TRP A 785 -20.65 5.13 -1.42
N LEU A 786 -20.91 5.10 -2.73
CA LEU A 786 -21.07 6.29 -3.56
C LEU A 786 -22.54 6.42 -3.96
N THR A 787 -23.14 7.57 -3.65
CA THR A 787 -24.56 7.86 -3.90
C THR A 787 -24.71 9.19 -4.61
N ASN A 788 -25.89 9.48 -5.14
CA ASN A 788 -26.19 10.72 -5.85
C ASN A 788 -25.22 11.02 -7.01
N LEU A 789 -24.72 9.98 -7.67
CA LEU A 789 -23.90 10.14 -8.88
C LEU A 789 -24.80 10.71 -9.99
N ARG A 790 -24.53 11.95 -10.41
CA ARG A 790 -25.30 12.68 -11.42
C ARG A 790 -24.42 13.48 -12.35
#